data_AF-A0AAV1NRF9-F1
#
_entry.id   AF-A0AAV1NRF9-F1
#
_cell.length_a   1.000
_cell.length_b   1.000
_cell.length_c   1.000
_cell.angle_alpha   90.00
_cell.angle_beta   90.00
_cell.angle_gamma   90.00
#
_symmetry.space_group_name_H-M   'P 1'
#
loop_
_entity.id
_entity.type
_entity.pdbx_description
1 polymer ?
#
loop_
_entity_poly.entity_id
_entity_poly.type
_entity_poly.pdbx_seq_one_letter_code
_entity_poly.pdbx_strand_id
1 'polypeptide(L)'
;MAQQTPPLVMMLLLCTLSANSSFQPALVLEMAKILLENYCFPENLVGMQEAIQHAINSGEILQISDRKTLAAVLTVGVQGALNDPRLTVSYEPNFVPVMPPMLPSLPVDQLIRLVKNSVKLDILENNVGYLRIDRIIGEETATKLGSLLRDNIWDKVAHTSSLIFDLRYSTAGEQSGVPFIISYFLDSEPIIHIDTVYDRPSNTTRELWTMPSIMAERYGKKKDVIILTSKRTIGAAEAVAYTLKHLKRAIIVGERSAGGSVKVRKIRIAQSEFYITVPVARSVSPITGQSWEVSGVSPTVNVNAKEAVAKAKSLLVMRSAIPKAVQHISDIIGMFYAFTDRVPALLQHLQSTDLFSIVSEEDLAVFLNQELQNVSEDPRLIIKYMQNNAAIVEEDPELYKVPDDPQLLQAMVDTMFKVEILSGNTGYLRFDKFVMLSAVDKFDELMGKKVWEPLKDTNNLIIDLRYNTGGSSTSLALILSYLQDSSQNYNFFTIYDRIQNTTTEHGSLPRITGPTYGSKRGVYVFTSYYTASVGEEFAYLMQSLHRGTVIGEITSGTLMHSKTFQIEETYIAITVPFINFIDNNGECWLGGGVVPDAIVLAEEAVDHIHDIADFHNGLRSLIEETGKLLEKHYAIHEVALKVSSVLLSKWAEGFYWSVVDFESLASQLTADLQDTSGDHRLHIFLCDVEPESIHDVPKIPTAEEVGYIIDALFKIELLPGNVGYLRFDMMADIEVVKAIGPQLIKSVWSKILNTDALIIDMRYNTGGYSTAIPLLCTYFFDTEPLRHLYTVFDRTTTTMTEVMTLSQIRGQRYGSSKDIYILTSHMTGSAAEVFTRTMKDLNRATIIGEPTIGGSLSSGTYQIRDSILYASIPNQVVLSAITGKVWSLAGLEPHVFAQANDALPVAQRIIAARLLKTDKGT
;
A
#
# COMPACT_ATOMS: atom_id res chain seq x y z
N MET A 1 69.34 -12.79 -54.57
CA MET A 1 70.10 -14.06 -54.38
C MET A 1 69.21 -14.94 -53.51
N ALA A 2 68.50 -15.88 -54.14
CA ALA A 2 68.75 -17.33 -54.13
C ALA A 2 68.08 -17.99 -52.90
N GLN A 3 67.38 -19.12 -52.93
CA GLN A 3 66.91 -20.14 -53.90
C GLN A 3 65.82 -20.95 -53.12
N GLN A 4 64.64 -21.25 -53.67
CA GLN A 4 64.21 -22.54 -54.26
C GLN A 4 64.30 -23.82 -53.38
N THR A 5 63.12 -24.37 -52.99
CA THR A 5 62.60 -25.79 -53.19
C THR A 5 63.40 -27.03 -52.69
N PRO A 6 62.84 -28.29 -52.56
CA PRO A 6 61.46 -28.86 -52.43
C PRO A 6 61.36 -30.16 -51.49
N PRO A 7 60.68 -31.33 -51.78
CA PRO A 7 59.57 -31.93 -50.96
C PRO A 7 59.51 -33.52 -50.84
N LEU A 8 58.30 -34.11 -50.58
CA LEU A 8 57.73 -35.43 -51.01
C LEU A 8 58.10 -36.76 -50.25
N VAL A 9 57.15 -37.50 -49.62
CA VAL A 9 56.21 -38.59 -50.10
C VAL A 9 56.70 -40.02 -49.74
N MET A 10 56.05 -40.79 -48.85
CA MET A 10 54.83 -41.65 -48.96
C MET A 10 55.10 -43.09 -49.48
N MET A 11 54.76 -44.12 -48.67
CA MET A 11 54.09 -45.40 -49.04
C MET A 11 54.01 -46.32 -47.78
N LEU A 12 52.85 -46.62 -47.17
CA LEU A 12 51.69 -47.49 -47.53
C LEU A 12 51.93 -49.01 -47.44
N LEU A 13 51.10 -49.68 -46.62
CA LEU A 13 50.43 -51.01 -46.76
C LEU A 13 49.87 -51.38 -45.37
N LEU A 14 48.68 -51.96 -45.11
CA LEU A 14 47.48 -52.37 -45.86
C LEU A 14 46.39 -52.81 -44.83
N CYS A 15 45.13 -52.90 -45.27
CA CYS A 15 43.96 -53.67 -44.76
C CYS A 15 42.77 -52.98 -44.02
N THR A 16 41.78 -52.60 -44.86
CA THR A 16 40.34 -52.97 -44.88
C THR A 16 39.30 -52.53 -43.82
N LEU A 17 38.30 -51.78 -44.33
CA LEU A 17 36.84 -51.74 -44.03
C LEU A 17 36.43 -51.37 -42.59
N SER A 18 35.63 -50.33 -42.34
CA SER A 18 34.25 -50.18 -42.84
C SER A 18 33.78 -48.72 -42.88
N ALA A 19 32.97 -48.39 -43.89
CA ALA A 19 32.14 -47.18 -43.93
C ALA A 19 31.15 -47.14 -42.76
N ASN A 20 31.05 -45.99 -42.07
CA ASN A 20 29.83 -45.42 -41.47
C ASN A 20 30.19 -44.24 -40.56
N SER A 21 30.23 -43.01 -41.08
CA SER A 21 30.40 -41.82 -40.24
C SER A 21 29.57 -40.61 -40.68
N SER A 22 28.40 -40.78 -41.32
CA SER A 22 27.59 -39.65 -41.83
C SER A 22 26.24 -39.42 -41.11
N PHE A 23 26.04 -39.90 -39.87
CA PHE A 23 24.68 -40.06 -39.31
C PHE A 23 24.17 -39.00 -38.31
N GLN A 24 24.88 -37.89 -38.05
CA GLN A 24 24.53 -37.01 -36.92
C GLN A 24 23.61 -35.81 -37.26
N PRO A 25 23.76 -35.06 -38.37
CA PRO A 25 22.90 -33.91 -38.65
C PRO A 25 21.43 -34.28 -38.93
N ALA A 26 21.21 -35.39 -39.66
CA ALA A 26 19.86 -35.86 -40.00
C ALA A 26 19.06 -36.28 -38.74
N LEU A 27 19.72 -36.86 -37.75
CA LEU A 27 19.09 -37.27 -36.49
C LEU A 27 18.52 -36.05 -35.73
N VAL A 28 19.29 -34.97 -35.63
CA VAL A 28 18.90 -33.74 -34.92
C VAL A 28 17.75 -33.03 -35.66
N LEU A 29 17.80 -33.01 -37.00
CA LEU A 29 16.73 -32.42 -37.83
C LEU A 29 15.41 -33.22 -37.71
N GLU A 30 15.46 -34.55 -37.72
CA GLU A 30 14.26 -35.37 -37.52
C GLU A 30 13.69 -35.23 -36.10
N MET A 31 14.56 -35.13 -35.09
CA MET A 31 14.13 -34.83 -33.71
C MET A 31 13.41 -33.48 -33.62
N ALA A 32 13.96 -32.45 -34.27
CA ALA A 32 13.37 -31.12 -34.33
C ALA A 32 11.98 -31.13 -34.97
N LYS A 33 11.83 -31.85 -36.08
CA LYS A 33 10.55 -32.03 -36.75
C LYS A 33 9.51 -32.68 -35.83
N ILE A 34 9.91 -33.73 -35.10
CA ILE A 34 9.03 -34.37 -34.11
C ILE A 34 8.58 -33.37 -33.03
N LEU A 35 9.48 -32.52 -32.52
CA LEU A 35 9.12 -31.49 -31.54
C LEU A 35 8.15 -30.45 -32.13
N LEU A 36 8.44 -29.92 -33.32
CA LEU A 36 7.59 -28.92 -34.00
C LEU A 36 6.17 -29.45 -34.24
N GLU A 37 6.03 -30.72 -34.59
CA GLU A 37 4.73 -31.33 -34.91
C GLU A 37 3.95 -31.79 -33.66
N ASN A 38 4.63 -32.08 -32.54
CA ASN A 38 4.01 -32.84 -31.45
C ASN A 38 4.16 -32.22 -30.06
N TYR A 39 5.04 -31.26 -29.84
CA TYR A 39 5.21 -30.63 -28.52
C TYR A 39 4.05 -29.70 -28.17
N CYS A 40 3.45 -29.90 -27.00
CA CYS A 40 2.22 -29.20 -26.60
C CYS A 40 2.36 -27.69 -26.29
N PHE A 41 3.57 -27.13 -26.34
CA PHE A 41 3.83 -25.69 -26.24
C PHE A 41 4.49 -25.17 -27.53
N PRO A 42 3.75 -25.08 -28.65
CA PRO A 42 4.31 -24.57 -29.91
C PRO A 42 4.88 -23.15 -29.79
N GLU A 43 4.33 -22.33 -28.89
CA GLU A 43 4.82 -20.98 -28.59
C GLU A 43 6.26 -20.95 -28.05
N ASN A 44 6.71 -22.02 -27.38
CA ASN A 44 8.05 -22.13 -26.84
C ASN A 44 9.07 -22.58 -27.89
N LEU A 45 8.64 -22.86 -29.12
CA LEU A 45 9.51 -23.34 -30.21
C LEU A 45 9.99 -22.20 -31.14
N VAL A 46 9.67 -20.94 -30.84
CA VAL A 46 10.17 -19.78 -31.59
C VAL A 46 11.69 -19.67 -31.43
N GLY A 47 12.43 -19.60 -32.53
CA GLY A 47 13.91 -19.58 -32.51
C GLY A 47 14.58 -20.96 -32.39
N MET A 48 13.78 -22.03 -32.24
CA MET A 48 14.29 -23.39 -32.06
C MET A 48 15.00 -23.90 -33.31
N GLN A 49 14.49 -23.56 -34.49
CA GLN A 49 15.08 -23.97 -35.77
C GLN A 49 16.49 -23.38 -35.95
N GLU A 50 16.68 -22.12 -35.56
CA GLU A 50 17.96 -21.41 -35.55
C GLU A 50 18.93 -21.99 -34.51
N ALA A 51 18.44 -22.29 -33.31
CA ALA A 51 19.23 -22.92 -32.24
C ALA A 51 19.72 -24.33 -32.65
N ILE A 52 18.86 -25.11 -33.31
CA ILE A 52 19.22 -26.42 -33.87
C ILE A 52 20.26 -26.28 -34.97
N GLN A 53 20.10 -25.31 -35.88
CA GLN A 53 21.05 -25.08 -36.96
C GLN A 53 22.41 -24.64 -36.40
N HIS A 54 22.43 -23.80 -35.37
CA HIS A 54 23.65 -23.40 -34.67
C HIS A 54 24.33 -24.58 -33.98
N ALA A 55 23.57 -25.45 -33.29
CA ALA A 55 24.11 -26.65 -32.64
C ALA A 55 24.67 -27.69 -33.63
N ILE A 56 24.09 -27.78 -34.83
CA ILE A 56 24.65 -28.58 -35.94
C ILE A 56 25.97 -27.95 -36.42
N ASN A 57 26.00 -26.62 -36.56
CA ASN A 57 27.16 -25.87 -37.08
C ASN A 57 28.33 -25.79 -36.08
N SER A 58 28.07 -25.84 -34.76
CA SER A 58 29.12 -25.78 -33.73
C SER A 58 30.02 -27.01 -33.70
N GLY A 59 29.55 -28.13 -34.25
CA GLY A 59 30.32 -29.38 -34.36
C GLY A 59 30.55 -30.13 -33.03
N GLU A 60 30.09 -29.61 -31.90
CA GLU A 60 30.24 -30.24 -30.57
C GLU A 60 29.52 -31.59 -30.50
N ILE A 61 28.33 -31.69 -31.10
CA ILE A 61 27.53 -32.92 -31.15
C ILE A 61 28.18 -33.97 -32.09
N LEU A 62 29.00 -33.53 -33.05
CA LEU A 62 29.63 -34.41 -34.04
C LEU A 62 30.74 -35.28 -33.44
N GLN A 63 31.33 -34.87 -32.32
CA GLN A 63 32.43 -35.60 -31.68
C GLN A 63 31.96 -36.76 -30.77
N ILE A 64 30.66 -36.88 -30.50
CA ILE A 64 30.12 -37.90 -29.61
C ILE A 64 29.91 -39.22 -30.38
N SER A 65 30.77 -40.21 -30.09
CA SER A 65 30.72 -41.53 -30.74
C SER A 65 29.78 -42.53 -30.03
N ASP A 66 29.59 -42.38 -28.72
CA ASP A 66 28.70 -43.26 -27.94
C ASP A 66 27.22 -42.83 -28.05
N ARG A 67 26.35 -43.77 -28.43
CA ARG A 67 24.93 -43.49 -28.70
C ARG A 67 24.12 -43.20 -27.44
N LYS A 68 24.49 -43.77 -26.29
CA LYS A 68 23.80 -43.48 -25.02
C LYS A 68 24.19 -42.11 -24.49
N THR A 69 25.48 -41.76 -24.58
CA THR A 69 25.98 -40.41 -24.28
C THR A 69 25.32 -39.39 -25.20
N LEU A 70 25.18 -39.68 -26.50
CA LEU A 70 24.46 -38.80 -27.42
C LEU A 70 23.00 -38.59 -27.00
N ALA A 71 22.28 -39.65 -26.62
CA ALA A 71 20.91 -39.52 -26.10
C ALA A 71 20.83 -38.66 -24.83
N ALA A 72 21.79 -38.82 -23.90
CA ALA A 72 21.85 -38.02 -22.68
C ALA A 72 22.14 -36.54 -22.97
N VAL A 73 23.09 -36.24 -23.86
CA VAL A 73 23.41 -34.86 -24.27
C VAL A 73 22.22 -34.21 -24.98
N LEU A 74 21.56 -34.93 -25.89
CA LEU A 74 20.35 -34.43 -26.56
C LEU A 74 19.22 -34.19 -25.56
N THR A 75 19.06 -35.06 -24.55
CA THR A 75 18.09 -34.87 -23.45
C THR A 75 18.37 -33.57 -22.69
N VAL A 76 19.59 -33.37 -22.21
CA VAL A 76 19.97 -32.15 -21.49
C VAL A 76 19.78 -30.91 -22.37
N GLY A 77 20.13 -30.99 -23.66
CA GLY A 77 19.94 -29.90 -24.60
C GLY A 77 18.48 -29.50 -24.78
N VAL A 78 17.58 -30.45 -25.04
CA VAL A 78 16.16 -30.13 -25.23
C VAL A 78 15.46 -29.73 -23.94
N GLN A 79 15.82 -30.34 -22.81
CA GLN A 79 15.29 -29.95 -21.49
C GLN A 79 15.74 -28.54 -21.10
N GLY A 80 17.01 -28.19 -21.33
CA GLY A 80 17.54 -26.86 -21.05
C GLY A 80 16.96 -25.78 -21.96
N ALA A 81 16.80 -26.08 -23.25
CA ALA A 81 16.25 -25.13 -24.23
C ALA A 81 14.75 -24.84 -24.01
N LEU A 82 13.96 -25.86 -23.65
CA LEU A 82 12.50 -25.75 -23.52
C LEU A 82 12.00 -25.71 -22.07
N ASN A 83 12.91 -25.84 -21.10
CA ASN A 83 12.63 -25.90 -19.68
C ASN A 83 11.53 -26.91 -19.31
N ASP A 84 11.52 -28.08 -19.97
CA ASP A 84 10.52 -29.13 -19.76
C ASP A 84 11.19 -30.48 -19.43
N PRO A 85 11.13 -30.95 -18.17
CA PRO A 85 11.79 -32.17 -17.73
C PRO A 85 11.17 -33.45 -18.33
N ARG A 86 10.00 -33.37 -18.97
CA ARG A 86 9.33 -34.52 -19.58
C ARG A 86 9.96 -34.92 -20.91
N LEU A 87 10.67 -34.00 -21.56
CA LEU A 87 11.39 -34.25 -22.79
C LEU A 87 12.59 -35.14 -22.53
N THR A 88 12.60 -36.34 -23.09
CA THR A 88 13.71 -37.29 -22.91
C THR A 88 14.06 -37.97 -24.22
N VAL A 89 15.35 -38.09 -24.51
CA VAL A 89 15.87 -38.80 -25.67
C VAL A 89 16.53 -40.08 -25.19
N SER A 90 16.25 -41.20 -25.87
CA SER A 90 16.72 -42.54 -25.49
C SER A 90 17.22 -43.28 -26.72
N TYR A 91 18.20 -44.16 -26.54
CA TYR A 91 18.73 -45.06 -27.57
C TYR A 91 18.33 -46.51 -27.26
N GLU A 92 17.44 -47.09 -28.06
CA GLU A 92 16.77 -48.37 -27.77
C GLU A 92 16.70 -49.28 -29.02
N PRO A 93 17.79 -49.99 -29.36
CA PRO A 93 17.92 -50.77 -30.61
C PRO A 93 17.04 -52.02 -30.71
N ASN A 94 16.41 -52.41 -29.60
CA ASN A 94 15.53 -53.58 -29.52
C ASN A 94 14.14 -53.19 -28.96
N PHE A 95 13.74 -51.92 -29.10
CA PHE A 95 12.44 -51.50 -28.60
C PHE A 95 11.31 -52.11 -29.44
N VAL A 96 10.57 -53.02 -28.84
CA VAL A 96 9.29 -53.50 -29.37
C VAL A 96 8.19 -52.70 -28.65
N PRO A 97 7.45 -51.84 -29.36
CA PRO A 97 6.31 -51.16 -28.77
C PRO A 97 5.34 -52.22 -28.25
N VAL A 98 5.07 -52.22 -26.95
CA VAL A 98 3.95 -52.98 -26.40
C VAL A 98 2.69 -52.28 -26.89
N MET A 99 2.17 -52.67 -28.05
CA MET A 99 0.83 -52.27 -28.45
C MET A 99 -0.12 -52.91 -27.45
N PRO A 100 -0.88 -52.12 -26.67
CA PRO A 100 -1.94 -52.67 -25.85
C PRO A 100 -2.86 -53.45 -26.80
N PRO A 101 -3.20 -54.72 -26.50
CA PRO A 101 -4.18 -55.42 -27.30
C PRO A 101 -5.45 -54.57 -27.38
N MET A 102 -6.06 -54.49 -28.57
CA MET A 102 -7.35 -53.84 -28.76
C MET A 102 -8.40 -54.69 -28.01
N LEU A 103 -8.52 -54.43 -26.71
CA LEU A 103 -9.42 -55.18 -25.84
C LEU A 103 -10.85 -54.70 -26.15
N PRO A 104 -11.83 -55.61 -26.33
CA PRO A 104 -13.23 -55.22 -26.33
C PRO A 104 -13.57 -54.54 -25.00
N SER A 105 -14.54 -53.61 -25.03
CA SER A 105 -14.99 -52.92 -23.80
C SER A 105 -15.31 -53.96 -22.72
N LEU A 106 -14.79 -53.76 -21.51
CA LEU A 106 -14.93 -54.71 -20.41
C LEU A 106 -16.42 -55.04 -20.17
N PRO A 107 -16.78 -56.32 -19.98
CA PRO A 107 -18.12 -56.69 -19.55
C PRO A 107 -18.50 -55.98 -18.25
N VAL A 108 -19.80 -55.72 -18.07
CA VAL A 108 -20.33 -54.99 -16.90
C VAL A 108 -19.85 -55.61 -15.57
N ASP A 109 -19.80 -56.94 -15.45
CA ASP A 109 -19.32 -57.62 -14.24
C ASP A 109 -17.84 -57.32 -13.91
N GLN A 110 -17.00 -57.18 -14.94
CA GLN A 110 -15.59 -56.83 -14.75
C GLN A 110 -15.44 -55.36 -14.35
N LEU A 111 -16.25 -54.46 -14.93
CA LEU A 111 -16.30 -53.05 -14.52
C LEU A 111 -16.75 -52.91 -13.06
N ILE A 112 -17.76 -53.69 -12.64
CA ILE A 112 -18.21 -53.71 -11.24
C ILE A 112 -17.09 -54.16 -10.30
N ARG A 113 -16.36 -55.23 -10.65
CA ARG A 113 -15.21 -55.70 -9.85
C ARG A 113 -14.11 -54.65 -9.76
N LEU A 114 -13.81 -53.98 -10.88
CA LEU A 114 -12.82 -52.91 -10.93
C LEU A 114 -13.21 -51.79 -9.96
N VAL A 115 -14.45 -51.31 -10.01
CA VAL A 115 -14.96 -50.25 -9.13
C VAL A 115 -14.92 -50.68 -7.66
N LYS A 116 -15.39 -51.89 -7.34
CA LYS A 116 -15.38 -52.42 -5.97
C LYS A 116 -13.98 -52.50 -5.38
N ASN A 117 -12.98 -52.85 -6.18
CA ASN A 117 -11.59 -52.95 -5.73
C ASN A 117 -10.88 -51.60 -5.67
N SER A 118 -11.41 -50.57 -6.34
CA SER A 118 -10.82 -49.23 -6.38
C SER A 118 -11.45 -48.23 -5.41
N VAL A 119 -12.49 -48.62 -4.68
CA VAL A 119 -13.21 -47.73 -3.76
C VAL A 119 -13.26 -48.31 -2.35
N LYS A 120 -12.91 -47.51 -1.34
CA LYS A 120 -13.18 -47.81 0.06
C LYS A 120 -14.08 -46.72 0.63
N LEU A 121 -15.12 -47.15 1.35
CA LEU A 121 -16.13 -46.29 1.95
C LEU A 121 -16.21 -46.57 3.45
N ASP A 122 -16.29 -45.53 4.25
CA ASP A 122 -16.53 -45.61 5.70
C ASP A 122 -17.28 -44.36 6.21
N ILE A 123 -17.97 -44.48 7.34
CA ILE A 123 -18.53 -43.32 8.07
C ILE A 123 -17.86 -43.31 9.43
N LEU A 124 -17.03 -42.29 9.64
CA LEU A 124 -16.25 -42.11 10.86
C LEU A 124 -17.11 -41.44 11.94
N GLU A 125 -16.55 -41.35 13.15
CA GLU A 125 -17.13 -40.59 14.27
C GLU A 125 -17.54 -39.17 13.85
N ASN A 126 -18.58 -38.63 14.49
CA ASN A 126 -19.19 -37.32 14.18
C ASN A 126 -19.79 -37.20 12.77
N ASN A 127 -20.24 -38.33 12.20
CA ASN A 127 -20.89 -38.39 10.88
C ASN A 127 -19.98 -37.86 9.75
N VAL A 128 -18.66 -38.11 9.85
CA VAL A 128 -17.69 -37.73 8.82
C VAL A 128 -17.59 -38.85 7.78
N GLY A 129 -17.93 -38.56 6.53
CA GLY A 129 -17.75 -39.50 5.43
C GLY A 129 -16.27 -39.70 5.12
N TYR A 130 -15.87 -40.94 4.84
CA TYR A 130 -14.56 -41.27 4.29
C TYR A 130 -14.74 -42.02 2.98
N LEU A 131 -14.30 -41.41 1.88
CA LEU A 131 -14.35 -41.98 0.55
C LEU A 131 -12.93 -42.01 -0.02
N ARG A 132 -12.41 -43.21 -0.26
CA ARG A 132 -11.12 -43.42 -0.93
C ARG A 132 -11.36 -43.93 -2.34
N ILE A 133 -10.68 -43.33 -3.32
CA ILE A 133 -10.72 -43.75 -4.72
C ILE A 133 -9.30 -43.96 -5.23
N ASP A 134 -8.97 -45.20 -5.61
CA ASP A 134 -7.64 -45.57 -6.11
C ASP A 134 -7.51 -45.39 -7.63
N ARG A 135 -8.63 -45.23 -8.34
CA ARG A 135 -8.67 -44.96 -9.78
C ARG A 135 -9.84 -44.07 -10.17
N ILE A 136 -9.57 -42.99 -10.90
CA ILE A 136 -10.63 -42.14 -11.50
C ILE A 136 -11.20 -42.87 -12.72
N ILE A 137 -12.46 -43.30 -12.66
CA ILE A 137 -13.15 -43.97 -13.77
C ILE A 137 -13.55 -42.97 -14.85
N GLY A 138 -13.50 -43.36 -16.13
CA GLY A 138 -13.93 -42.51 -17.24
C GLY A 138 -15.45 -42.43 -17.43
N GLU A 139 -15.86 -41.47 -18.25
CA GLU A 139 -17.26 -41.16 -18.59
C GLU A 139 -18.09 -42.39 -19.03
N GLU A 140 -17.53 -43.25 -19.89
CA GLU A 140 -18.25 -44.44 -20.38
C GLU A 140 -18.59 -45.41 -19.23
N THR A 141 -17.62 -45.63 -18.32
CA THR A 141 -17.82 -46.50 -17.15
C THR A 141 -18.78 -45.84 -16.15
N ALA A 142 -18.65 -44.53 -15.93
CA ALA A 142 -19.54 -43.77 -15.05
C ALA A 142 -21.00 -43.80 -15.55
N THR A 143 -21.20 -43.72 -16.86
CA THR A 143 -22.52 -43.77 -17.50
C THR A 143 -23.14 -45.17 -17.40
N LYS A 144 -22.36 -46.22 -17.70
CA LYS A 144 -22.82 -47.62 -17.63
C LYS A 144 -23.17 -48.07 -16.21
N LEU A 145 -22.43 -47.60 -15.21
CA LEU A 145 -22.58 -48.01 -13.81
C LEU A 145 -23.26 -46.96 -12.92
N GLY A 146 -23.80 -45.88 -13.50
CA GLY A 146 -24.23 -44.69 -12.75
C GLY A 146 -25.18 -44.98 -11.58
N SER A 147 -26.23 -45.79 -11.80
CA SER A 147 -27.17 -46.18 -10.73
C SER A 147 -26.50 -46.99 -9.63
N LEU A 148 -25.63 -47.94 -9.98
CA LEU A 148 -24.90 -48.75 -9.01
C LEU A 148 -23.91 -47.91 -8.19
N LEU A 149 -23.23 -46.95 -8.82
CA LEU A 149 -22.32 -46.03 -8.14
C LEU A 149 -23.08 -45.14 -7.16
N ARG A 150 -24.23 -44.60 -7.57
CA ARG A 150 -25.12 -43.82 -6.70
C ARG A 150 -25.56 -44.63 -5.49
N ASP A 151 -26.27 -45.73 -5.72
CA ASP A 151 -26.96 -46.49 -4.67
C ASP A 151 -25.97 -47.11 -3.66
N ASN A 152 -24.78 -47.53 -4.12
CA ASN A 152 -23.84 -48.28 -3.28
C ASN A 152 -22.71 -47.44 -2.68
N ILE A 153 -22.41 -46.28 -3.26
CA ILE A 153 -21.28 -45.43 -2.85
C ILE A 153 -21.79 -44.04 -2.45
N TRP A 154 -22.38 -43.31 -3.39
CA TRP A 154 -22.64 -41.89 -3.19
C TRP A 154 -23.72 -41.62 -2.14
N ASP A 155 -24.89 -42.27 -2.21
CA ASP A 155 -26.01 -42.01 -1.30
C ASP A 155 -25.64 -42.28 0.17
N LYS A 156 -24.65 -43.14 0.42
CA LYS A 156 -24.14 -43.42 1.76
C LYS A 156 -23.30 -42.29 2.35
N VAL A 157 -22.57 -41.53 1.51
CA VAL A 157 -21.77 -40.39 1.96
C VAL A 157 -22.45 -39.05 1.76
N ALA A 158 -23.42 -38.94 0.83
CA ALA A 158 -24.09 -37.68 0.50
C ALA A 158 -24.70 -36.98 1.73
N HIS A 159 -25.19 -37.76 2.70
CA HIS A 159 -25.84 -37.26 3.91
C HIS A 159 -24.90 -37.04 5.12
N THR A 160 -23.59 -37.27 4.96
CA THR A 160 -22.60 -36.98 6.01
C THR A 160 -22.47 -35.48 6.27
N SER A 161 -21.94 -35.08 7.42
CA SER A 161 -21.74 -33.68 7.81
C SER A 161 -20.55 -33.03 7.07
N SER A 162 -19.52 -33.82 6.83
CA SER A 162 -18.27 -33.46 6.15
C SER A 162 -17.64 -34.69 5.52
N LEU A 163 -16.74 -34.50 4.55
CA LEU A 163 -16.13 -35.58 3.78
C LEU A 163 -14.60 -35.49 3.78
N ILE A 164 -13.96 -36.61 4.09
CA ILE A 164 -12.56 -36.88 3.77
C ILE A 164 -12.52 -37.67 2.47
N PHE A 165 -12.04 -37.04 1.41
CA PHE A 165 -11.87 -37.62 0.09
C PHE A 165 -10.41 -38.02 -0.14
N ASP A 166 -10.12 -39.32 -0.02
CA ASP A 166 -8.76 -39.83 0.02
C ASP A 166 -8.25 -40.26 -1.36
N LEU A 167 -7.34 -39.44 -1.91
CA LEU A 167 -6.67 -39.66 -3.20
C LEU A 167 -5.20 -40.07 -3.02
N ARG A 168 -4.75 -40.41 -1.81
CA ARG A 168 -3.34 -40.76 -1.53
C ARG A 168 -2.85 -41.98 -2.30
N TYR A 169 -3.76 -42.82 -2.78
CA TYR A 169 -3.48 -44.07 -3.48
C TYR A 169 -3.91 -44.02 -4.95
N SER A 170 -4.37 -42.87 -5.44
CA SER A 170 -4.84 -42.72 -6.82
C SER A 170 -3.68 -42.64 -7.80
N THR A 171 -3.30 -43.78 -8.39
CA THR A 171 -2.17 -43.86 -9.32
C THR A 171 -2.56 -44.00 -10.79
N ALA A 172 -3.86 -44.09 -11.09
CA ALA A 172 -4.37 -44.26 -12.44
C ALA A 172 -5.74 -43.56 -12.59
N GLY A 173 -6.13 -43.26 -13.82
CA GLY A 173 -7.47 -42.75 -14.10
C GLY A 173 -7.61 -42.09 -15.45
N GLU A 174 -8.85 -41.75 -15.81
CA GLU A 174 -9.21 -41.16 -17.09
C GLU A 174 -9.67 -39.71 -16.91
N GLN A 175 -9.16 -38.79 -17.75
CA GLN A 175 -9.51 -37.36 -17.68
C GLN A 175 -11.00 -37.09 -17.94
N SER A 176 -11.69 -37.97 -18.67
CA SER A 176 -13.14 -37.87 -18.88
C SER A 176 -13.96 -38.04 -17.60
N GLY A 177 -13.39 -38.62 -16.54
CA GLY A 177 -14.05 -38.76 -15.24
C GLY A 177 -14.00 -37.53 -14.34
N VAL A 178 -13.09 -36.59 -14.62
CA VAL A 178 -12.90 -35.39 -13.78
C VAL A 178 -14.18 -34.54 -13.71
N PRO A 179 -14.88 -34.22 -14.82
CA PRO A 179 -16.15 -33.51 -14.79
C PRO A 179 -17.20 -34.13 -13.87
N PHE A 180 -17.28 -35.46 -13.84
CA PHE A 180 -18.25 -36.18 -13.02
C PHE A 180 -17.99 -35.90 -11.55
N ILE A 181 -16.77 -36.16 -11.07
CA ILE A 181 -16.42 -36.00 -9.66
C ILE A 181 -16.60 -34.54 -9.21
N ILE A 182 -16.10 -33.58 -9.99
CA ILE A 182 -16.21 -32.16 -9.65
C ILE A 182 -17.68 -31.72 -9.53
N SER A 183 -18.55 -32.21 -10.41
CA SER A 183 -19.98 -31.87 -10.40
C SER A 183 -20.67 -32.32 -9.10
N TYR A 184 -20.28 -33.44 -8.49
CA TYR A 184 -20.88 -33.87 -7.21
C TYR A 184 -20.61 -32.89 -6.04
N PHE A 185 -19.53 -32.10 -6.12
CA PHE A 185 -19.13 -31.19 -5.04
C PHE A 185 -19.61 -29.74 -5.19
N LEU A 186 -20.21 -29.41 -6.33
CA LEU A 186 -20.60 -28.05 -6.69
C LEU A 186 -22.10 -27.97 -6.93
N ASP A 187 -22.65 -26.76 -6.85
CA ASP A 187 -24.04 -26.49 -7.21
C ASP A 187 -24.27 -26.72 -8.72
N SER A 188 -25.52 -26.85 -9.14
CA SER A 188 -25.86 -27.04 -10.56
C SER A 188 -25.60 -25.81 -11.42
N GLU A 189 -25.63 -24.62 -10.81
CA GLU A 189 -25.39 -23.35 -11.49
C GLU A 189 -24.49 -22.43 -10.63
N PRO A 190 -23.63 -21.61 -11.25
CA PRO A 190 -23.31 -21.59 -12.67
C PRO A 190 -22.50 -22.82 -13.11
N ILE A 191 -22.61 -23.21 -14.38
CA ILE A 191 -21.71 -24.22 -14.98
C ILE A 191 -20.27 -23.67 -14.97
N ILE A 192 -19.35 -24.43 -14.37
CA ILE A 192 -17.95 -24.03 -14.17
C ILE A 192 -17.06 -24.70 -15.22
N HIS A 193 -16.20 -23.89 -15.83
CA HIS A 193 -15.10 -24.36 -16.69
C HIS A 193 -14.00 -24.97 -15.81
N ILE A 194 -13.84 -26.29 -15.87
CA ILE A 194 -12.92 -27.04 -15.02
C ILE A 194 -11.49 -26.95 -15.56
N ASP A 195 -11.30 -27.27 -16.85
CA ASP A 195 -9.99 -27.42 -17.46
C ASP A 195 -10.08 -27.29 -18.98
N THR A 196 -9.02 -26.78 -19.60
CA THR A 196 -8.85 -26.75 -21.05
C THR A 196 -7.68 -27.65 -21.44
N VAL A 197 -7.95 -28.71 -22.20
CA VAL A 197 -6.93 -29.67 -22.64
C VAL A 197 -6.61 -29.47 -24.11
N TYR A 198 -5.38 -29.10 -24.42
CA TYR A 198 -4.86 -28.97 -25.78
C TYR A 198 -4.07 -30.22 -26.18
N ASP A 199 -4.43 -30.88 -27.29
CA ASP A 199 -3.67 -31.98 -27.92
C ASP A 199 -3.02 -31.47 -29.22
N ARG A 200 -1.69 -31.45 -29.25
CA ARG A 200 -0.90 -30.89 -30.35
C ARG A 200 -0.95 -31.73 -31.63
N PRO A 201 -0.82 -33.08 -31.60
CA PRO A 201 -0.90 -33.91 -32.80
C PRO A 201 -2.22 -33.77 -33.58
N SER A 202 -3.37 -33.74 -32.90
CA SER A 202 -4.66 -33.47 -33.57
C SER A 202 -4.94 -31.98 -33.74
N ASN A 203 -4.16 -31.12 -33.09
CA ASN A 203 -4.36 -29.68 -33.00
C ASN A 203 -5.78 -29.31 -32.53
N THR A 204 -6.27 -30.03 -31.52
CA THR A 204 -7.62 -29.85 -30.97
C THR A 204 -7.55 -29.41 -29.51
N THR A 205 -8.41 -28.47 -29.15
CA THR A 205 -8.65 -28.09 -27.76
C THR A 205 -9.99 -28.66 -27.30
N ARG A 206 -9.99 -29.30 -26.13
CA ARG A 206 -11.20 -29.82 -25.49
C ARG A 206 -11.36 -29.20 -24.12
N GLU A 207 -12.52 -28.59 -23.90
CA GLU A 207 -12.88 -28.02 -22.61
C GLU A 207 -13.61 -29.05 -21.75
N LEU A 208 -13.36 -29.02 -20.45
CA LEU A 208 -14.02 -29.82 -19.44
C LEU A 208 -14.92 -28.90 -18.61
N TRP A 209 -16.20 -29.22 -18.53
CA TRP A 209 -17.21 -28.41 -17.85
C TRP A 209 -17.94 -29.23 -16.79
N THR A 210 -18.40 -28.59 -15.72
CA THR A 210 -19.34 -29.25 -14.79
C THR A 210 -20.64 -29.58 -15.50
N MET A 211 -21.28 -30.67 -15.10
CA MET A 211 -22.56 -31.06 -15.67
C MET A 211 -23.71 -30.34 -14.95
N PRO A 212 -24.72 -29.81 -15.66
CA PRO A 212 -25.86 -29.11 -15.04
C PRO A 212 -26.75 -30.08 -14.25
N SER A 213 -26.92 -31.31 -14.74
CA SER A 213 -27.70 -32.37 -14.08
C SER A 213 -26.81 -33.58 -13.78
N ILE A 214 -26.95 -34.13 -12.57
CA ILE A 214 -26.36 -35.40 -12.15
C ILE A 214 -27.46 -36.34 -11.67
N MET A 215 -27.26 -37.64 -11.82
CA MET A 215 -28.21 -38.67 -11.37
C MET A 215 -28.18 -38.90 -9.85
N ALA A 216 -27.93 -37.88 -9.02
CA ALA A 216 -27.78 -38.00 -7.57
C ALA A 216 -27.94 -36.65 -6.87
N GLU A 217 -28.05 -36.65 -5.54
CA GLU A 217 -27.97 -35.41 -4.76
C GLU A 217 -26.54 -34.85 -4.77
N ARG A 218 -26.36 -33.54 -4.97
CA ARG A 218 -25.04 -32.89 -4.87
C ARG A 218 -24.63 -32.77 -3.41
N TYR A 219 -23.34 -32.88 -3.11
CA TYR A 219 -22.81 -32.68 -1.75
C TYR A 219 -22.98 -31.24 -1.26
N GLY A 220 -23.16 -30.30 -2.20
CA GLY A 220 -23.35 -28.87 -1.97
C GLY A 220 -22.07 -28.15 -1.55
N LYS A 221 -22.11 -26.82 -1.45
CA LYS A 221 -20.95 -25.99 -1.07
C LYS A 221 -20.74 -25.83 0.44
N LYS A 222 -21.76 -26.12 1.25
CA LYS A 222 -21.73 -25.85 2.72
C LYS A 222 -20.95 -26.88 3.52
N LYS A 223 -20.94 -28.14 3.08
CA LYS A 223 -20.28 -29.24 3.81
C LYS A 223 -18.78 -29.23 3.54
N ASP A 224 -17.98 -29.26 4.59
CA ASP A 224 -16.52 -29.29 4.45
C ASP A 224 -16.06 -30.53 3.68
N VAL A 225 -15.11 -30.33 2.77
CA VAL A 225 -14.43 -31.41 2.03
C VAL A 225 -12.93 -31.24 2.22
N ILE A 226 -12.28 -32.30 2.70
CA ILE A 226 -10.82 -32.39 2.77
C ILE A 226 -10.36 -33.45 1.78
N ILE A 227 -9.41 -33.10 0.92
CA ILE A 227 -8.79 -34.06 0.00
C ILE A 227 -7.43 -34.47 0.53
N LEU A 228 -7.19 -35.77 0.59
CA LEU A 228 -5.88 -36.30 1.01
C LEU A 228 -5.02 -36.62 -0.21
N THR A 229 -3.78 -36.10 -0.22
CA THR A 229 -2.81 -36.35 -1.30
C THR A 229 -1.52 -36.96 -0.76
N SER A 230 -0.83 -37.72 -1.62
CA SER A 230 0.53 -38.20 -1.34
C SER A 230 1.42 -38.02 -2.56
N LYS A 231 2.73 -38.25 -2.42
CA LYS A 231 3.68 -38.30 -3.54
C LYS A 231 3.32 -39.30 -4.65
N ARG A 232 2.37 -40.22 -4.41
CA ARG A 232 1.87 -41.19 -5.40
C ARG A 232 0.62 -40.74 -6.14
N THR A 233 -0.08 -39.72 -5.65
CA THR A 233 -1.27 -39.19 -6.32
C THR A 233 -0.85 -38.65 -7.68
N ILE A 234 -1.37 -39.19 -8.79
CA ILE A 234 -0.94 -38.83 -10.14
C ILE A 234 -2.11 -38.80 -11.16
N GLY A 235 -2.03 -37.90 -12.14
CA GLY A 235 -2.93 -37.86 -13.30
C GLY A 235 -4.29 -37.24 -12.99
N ALA A 236 -5.39 -37.90 -13.37
CA ALA A 236 -6.75 -37.37 -13.20
C ALA A 236 -7.10 -37.01 -11.74
N ALA A 237 -6.49 -37.69 -10.75
CA ALA A 237 -6.67 -37.35 -9.34
C ALA A 237 -6.02 -36.00 -8.96
N GLU A 238 -4.90 -35.65 -9.60
CA GLU A 238 -4.27 -34.34 -9.44
C GLU A 238 -5.17 -33.25 -10.03
N ALA A 239 -5.74 -33.47 -11.21
CA ALA A 239 -6.71 -32.54 -11.82
C ALA A 239 -7.92 -32.27 -10.90
N VAL A 240 -8.46 -33.31 -10.25
CA VAL A 240 -9.55 -33.16 -9.27
C VAL A 240 -9.11 -32.34 -8.05
N ALA A 241 -7.98 -32.71 -7.43
CA ALA A 241 -7.48 -32.01 -6.25
C ALA A 241 -7.13 -30.55 -6.55
N TYR A 242 -6.49 -30.29 -7.70
CA TYR A 242 -6.16 -28.95 -8.17
C TYR A 242 -7.41 -28.10 -8.37
N THR A 243 -8.39 -28.62 -9.11
CA THR A 243 -9.63 -27.89 -9.39
C THR A 243 -10.38 -27.55 -8.10
N LEU A 244 -10.61 -28.53 -7.20
CA LEU A 244 -11.36 -28.27 -5.97
C LEU A 244 -10.60 -27.38 -4.97
N LYS A 245 -9.27 -27.41 -4.99
CA LYS A 245 -8.45 -26.46 -4.24
C LYS A 245 -8.67 -25.03 -4.73
N HIS A 246 -8.53 -24.81 -6.04
CA HIS A 246 -8.60 -23.47 -6.62
C HIS A 246 -10.03 -22.90 -6.73
N LEU A 247 -11.05 -23.77 -6.70
CA LEU A 247 -12.45 -23.37 -6.49
C LEU A 247 -12.79 -23.03 -5.03
N LYS A 248 -11.82 -23.06 -4.11
CA LYS A 248 -12.05 -22.95 -2.66
C LYS A 248 -13.14 -23.91 -2.17
N ARG A 249 -13.16 -25.13 -2.74
CA ARG A 249 -14.14 -26.16 -2.40
C ARG A 249 -13.57 -27.21 -1.46
N ALA A 250 -12.27 -27.52 -1.58
CA ALA A 250 -11.64 -28.52 -0.73
C ALA A 250 -10.27 -28.07 -0.19
N ILE A 251 -10.01 -28.38 1.08
CA ILE A 251 -8.70 -28.18 1.70
C ILE A 251 -7.85 -29.41 1.39
N ILE A 252 -6.63 -29.19 0.87
CA ILE A 252 -5.73 -30.29 0.50
C ILE A 252 -4.79 -30.59 1.68
N VAL A 253 -4.80 -31.82 2.19
CA VAL A 253 -4.01 -32.24 3.35
C VAL A 253 -3.14 -33.44 2.98
N GLY A 254 -1.84 -33.35 3.25
CA GLY A 254 -0.90 -34.44 2.97
C GLY A 254 0.37 -33.94 2.32
N GLU A 255 0.86 -34.66 1.32
CA GLU A 255 2.10 -34.33 0.61
C GLU A 255 1.79 -33.72 -0.77
N ARG A 256 2.78 -33.02 -1.35
CA ARG A 256 2.75 -32.66 -2.77
C ARG A 256 2.58 -33.91 -3.63
N SER A 257 1.69 -33.85 -4.62
CA SER A 257 1.42 -34.95 -5.54
C SER A 257 2.57 -35.19 -6.53
N ALA A 258 2.46 -36.21 -7.37
CA ALA A 258 3.58 -36.70 -8.19
C ALA A 258 4.01 -35.75 -9.31
N GLY A 259 3.11 -34.91 -9.83
CA GLY A 259 3.37 -34.05 -10.98
C GLY A 259 3.30 -34.80 -12.30
N GLY A 260 2.14 -35.42 -12.58
CA GLY A 260 1.93 -36.19 -13.80
C GLY A 260 1.87 -35.34 -15.07
N SER A 261 1.38 -35.97 -16.15
CA SER A 261 1.12 -35.29 -17.41
C SER A 261 -0.17 -35.82 -18.02
N VAL A 262 -0.88 -34.96 -18.74
CA VAL A 262 -2.13 -35.35 -19.42
C VAL A 262 -1.84 -36.45 -20.44
N LYS A 263 -0.82 -36.25 -21.29
CA LYS A 263 -0.43 -37.23 -22.31
C LYS A 263 1.01 -37.02 -22.76
N VAL A 264 1.82 -38.06 -22.60
CA VAL A 264 3.17 -38.15 -23.17
C VAL A 264 3.19 -39.25 -24.23
N ARG A 265 3.97 -39.04 -25.29
CA ARG A 265 4.14 -40.03 -26.37
C ARG A 265 5.62 -40.25 -26.63
N LYS A 266 6.02 -41.52 -26.68
CA LYS A 266 7.36 -41.93 -27.11
C LYS A 266 7.34 -42.14 -28.62
N ILE A 267 8.15 -41.37 -29.34
CA ILE A 267 8.15 -41.33 -30.81
C ILE A 267 9.54 -41.74 -31.29
N ARG A 268 9.60 -42.70 -32.23
CA ARG A 268 10.85 -43.12 -32.86
C ARG A 268 11.35 -42.02 -33.79
N ILE A 269 12.64 -41.67 -33.68
CA ILE A 269 13.28 -40.74 -34.61
C ILE A 269 13.60 -41.50 -35.90
N ALA A 270 13.14 -40.98 -37.04
CA ALA A 270 13.14 -41.67 -38.31
C ALA A 270 14.54 -42.21 -38.68
N GLN A 271 14.58 -43.42 -39.26
CA GLN A 271 15.80 -44.08 -39.75
C GLN A 271 16.89 -44.27 -38.67
N SER A 272 16.51 -44.29 -37.39
CA SER A 272 17.42 -44.47 -36.27
C SER A 272 16.86 -45.45 -35.23
N GLU A 273 17.68 -45.82 -34.26
CA GLU A 273 17.28 -46.55 -33.05
C GLU A 273 17.10 -45.62 -31.84
N PHE A 274 16.94 -44.31 -32.08
CA PHE A 274 16.65 -43.32 -31.05
C PHE A 274 15.14 -43.03 -30.95
N TYR A 275 14.71 -42.68 -29.75
CA TYR A 275 13.34 -42.30 -29.43
C TYR A 275 13.35 -41.00 -28.64
N ILE A 276 12.38 -40.13 -28.90
CA ILE A 276 12.10 -38.96 -28.08
C ILE A 276 10.72 -39.10 -27.42
N THR A 277 10.68 -38.89 -26.10
CA THR A 277 9.44 -38.78 -25.34
C THR A 277 9.01 -37.32 -25.32
N VAL A 278 7.82 -37.04 -25.82
CA VAL A 278 7.28 -35.69 -25.98
C VAL A 278 5.95 -35.57 -25.24
N PRO A 279 5.74 -34.53 -24.42
CA PRO A 279 4.40 -34.20 -23.93
C PRO A 279 3.58 -33.65 -25.10
N VAL A 280 2.55 -34.40 -25.49
CA VAL A 280 1.74 -34.12 -26.68
C VAL A 280 0.41 -33.47 -26.36
N ALA A 281 -0.01 -33.48 -25.10
CA ALA A 281 -1.14 -32.71 -24.63
C ALA A 281 -0.82 -32.02 -23.30
N ARG A 282 -1.47 -30.88 -23.06
CA ARG A 282 -1.36 -30.11 -21.81
C ARG A 282 -2.74 -29.71 -21.29
N SER A 283 -2.85 -29.59 -19.97
CA SER A 283 -3.96 -28.97 -19.25
C SER A 283 -3.64 -27.50 -18.98
N VAL A 284 -4.65 -26.65 -19.04
CA VAL A 284 -4.60 -25.24 -18.64
C VAL A 284 -5.86 -24.95 -17.84
N SER A 285 -5.69 -24.68 -16.56
CA SER A 285 -6.79 -24.34 -15.67
C SER A 285 -7.33 -22.94 -15.98
N PRO A 286 -8.62 -22.78 -16.28
CA PRO A 286 -9.25 -21.47 -16.50
C PRO A 286 -9.23 -20.57 -15.27
N ILE A 287 -9.10 -21.16 -14.07
CA ILE A 287 -9.11 -20.45 -12.79
C ILE A 287 -7.76 -19.78 -12.51
N THR A 288 -6.66 -20.44 -12.89
CA THR A 288 -5.30 -20.02 -12.51
C THR A 288 -4.41 -19.64 -13.69
N GLY A 289 -4.79 -20.01 -14.92
CA GLY A 289 -3.93 -19.96 -16.10
C GLY A 289 -2.75 -20.95 -16.06
N GLN A 290 -2.68 -21.80 -15.04
CA GLN A 290 -1.58 -22.75 -14.79
C GLN A 290 -2.05 -24.21 -14.90
N SER A 291 -1.13 -25.16 -14.70
CA SER A 291 -1.40 -26.60 -14.73
C SER A 291 -0.92 -27.29 -13.46
N TRP A 292 -1.58 -28.40 -13.11
CA TRP A 292 -1.13 -29.33 -12.08
C TRP A 292 0.04 -30.22 -12.55
N GLU A 293 0.28 -30.29 -13.86
CA GLU A 293 1.31 -31.15 -14.46
C GLU A 293 2.72 -30.76 -14.02
N VAL A 294 3.64 -31.74 -14.02
CA VAL A 294 5.07 -31.61 -13.67
C VAL A 294 5.33 -31.28 -12.20
N SER A 295 4.74 -30.20 -11.69
CA SER A 295 4.96 -29.73 -10.31
C SER A 295 4.10 -30.47 -9.29
N GLY A 296 2.95 -30.98 -9.72
CA GLY A 296 1.94 -31.56 -8.85
C GLY A 296 1.19 -30.51 -8.03
N VAL A 297 0.15 -30.96 -7.34
CA VAL A 297 -0.67 -30.16 -6.44
C VAL A 297 0.03 -30.04 -5.09
N SER A 298 0.41 -28.82 -4.73
CA SER A 298 0.93 -28.54 -3.38
C SER A 298 -0.23 -28.54 -2.37
N PRO A 299 -0.11 -29.23 -1.22
CA PRO A 299 -1.15 -29.28 -0.20
C PRO A 299 -1.34 -27.91 0.48
N THR A 300 -2.54 -27.66 0.98
CA THR A 300 -2.83 -26.50 1.85
C THR A 300 -2.24 -26.74 3.25
N VAL A 301 -2.32 -27.98 3.75
CA VAL A 301 -1.72 -28.40 5.01
C VAL A 301 -0.73 -29.53 4.73
N ASN A 302 0.57 -29.21 4.80
CA ASN A 302 1.64 -30.15 4.50
C ASN A 302 1.92 -31.06 5.71
N VAL A 303 1.65 -32.35 5.57
CA VAL A 303 1.93 -33.39 6.58
C VAL A 303 2.33 -34.68 5.89
N ASN A 304 2.96 -35.61 6.62
CA ASN A 304 3.24 -36.91 6.03
C ASN A 304 1.93 -37.60 5.59
N ALA A 305 1.95 -38.29 4.44
CA ALA A 305 0.75 -38.96 3.93
C ALA A 305 0.12 -39.94 4.94
N LYS A 306 0.90 -40.53 5.85
CA LYS A 306 0.39 -41.40 6.92
C LYS A 306 -0.43 -40.66 7.98
N GLU A 307 -0.10 -39.40 8.26
CA GLU A 307 -0.73 -38.55 9.28
C GLU A 307 -1.93 -37.77 8.73
N ALA A 308 -2.08 -37.69 7.41
CA ALA A 308 -3.08 -36.87 6.73
C ALA A 308 -4.53 -37.11 7.21
N VAL A 309 -4.91 -38.36 7.53
CA VAL A 309 -6.26 -38.66 8.06
C VAL A 309 -6.46 -38.08 9.46
N ALA A 310 -5.47 -38.24 10.34
CA ALA A 310 -5.55 -37.71 11.71
C ALA A 310 -5.61 -36.18 11.68
N LYS A 311 -4.78 -35.54 10.85
CA LYS A 311 -4.82 -34.09 10.66
C LYS A 311 -6.15 -33.64 10.07
N ALA A 312 -6.68 -34.31 9.05
CA ALA A 312 -7.99 -34.00 8.47
C ALA A 312 -9.12 -34.07 9.50
N LYS A 313 -9.14 -35.10 10.38
CA LYS A 313 -10.12 -35.19 11.48
C LYS A 313 -10.02 -33.99 12.42
N SER A 314 -8.81 -33.62 12.87
CA SER A 314 -8.62 -32.46 13.76
C SER A 314 -9.07 -31.15 13.11
N LEU A 315 -8.83 -30.98 11.80
CA LEU A 315 -9.25 -29.81 11.04
C LEU A 315 -10.77 -29.71 10.95
N LEU A 316 -11.47 -30.82 10.69
CA LEU A 316 -12.93 -30.83 10.63
C LEU A 316 -13.58 -30.48 11.97
N VAL A 317 -13.03 -30.96 13.09
CA VAL A 317 -13.51 -30.61 14.43
C VAL A 317 -13.37 -29.10 14.66
N MET A 318 -12.18 -28.54 14.42
CA MET A 318 -11.93 -27.10 14.56
C MET A 318 -12.87 -26.28 13.64
N ARG A 319 -12.98 -26.65 12.36
CA ARG A 319 -13.84 -25.94 11.40
C ARG A 319 -15.31 -25.95 11.78
N SER A 320 -15.78 -27.01 12.43
CA SER A 320 -17.15 -27.07 12.95
C SER A 320 -17.40 -26.13 14.13
N ALA A 321 -16.36 -25.71 14.85
CA ALA A 321 -16.45 -24.76 15.97
C ALA A 321 -16.38 -23.29 15.52
N ILE A 322 -15.74 -22.99 14.38
CA ILE A 322 -15.55 -21.62 13.87
C ILE A 322 -16.85 -20.79 13.85
N PRO A 323 -17.98 -21.27 13.30
CA PRO A 323 -19.20 -20.45 13.23
C PRO A 323 -19.71 -20.03 14.60
N LYS A 324 -19.60 -20.90 15.62
CA LYS A 324 -19.98 -20.57 16.99
C LYS A 324 -19.02 -19.56 17.60
N ALA A 325 -17.72 -19.73 17.38
CA ALA A 325 -16.70 -18.78 17.86
C ALA A 325 -16.91 -17.38 17.29
N VAL A 326 -17.15 -17.28 15.97
CA VAL A 326 -17.45 -16.00 15.30
C VAL A 326 -18.76 -15.39 15.80
N GLN A 327 -19.78 -16.20 16.08
CA GLN A 327 -21.03 -15.73 16.68
C GLN A 327 -20.80 -15.20 18.10
N HIS A 328 -20.07 -15.92 18.97
CA HIS A 328 -19.75 -15.45 20.31
C HIS A 328 -18.95 -14.15 20.29
N ILE A 329 -17.97 -14.02 19.38
CA ILE A 329 -17.23 -12.77 19.16
C ILE A 329 -18.19 -11.64 18.75
N SER A 330 -19.10 -11.93 17.82
CA SER A 330 -20.11 -10.97 17.35
C SER A 330 -21.02 -10.51 18.50
N ASP A 331 -21.46 -11.43 19.35
CA ASP A 331 -22.30 -11.12 20.51
C ASP A 331 -21.56 -10.25 21.53
N ILE A 332 -20.30 -10.57 21.83
CA ILE A 332 -19.45 -9.79 22.73
C ILE A 332 -19.23 -8.37 22.18
N ILE A 333 -18.93 -8.23 20.88
CA ILE A 333 -18.79 -6.91 20.23
C ILE A 333 -20.10 -6.13 20.34
N GLY A 334 -21.24 -6.74 20.03
CA GLY A 334 -22.55 -6.07 20.10
C GLY A 334 -22.92 -5.60 21.52
N MET A 335 -22.52 -6.37 22.53
CA MET A 335 -22.79 -6.05 23.93
C MET A 335 -21.83 -5.00 24.50
N PHE A 336 -20.53 -5.12 24.26
CA PHE A 336 -19.50 -4.42 25.04
C PHE A 336 -18.70 -3.37 24.26
N TYR A 337 -18.75 -3.34 22.93
CA TYR A 337 -17.92 -2.41 22.16
C TYR A 337 -18.43 -0.97 22.27
N ALA A 338 -17.51 -0.05 22.58
CA ALA A 338 -17.83 1.35 22.87
C ALA A 338 -18.35 2.14 21.66
N PHE A 339 -17.80 1.91 20.45
CA PHE A 339 -18.25 2.57 19.23
C PHE A 339 -19.50 1.91 18.65
N THR A 340 -20.65 2.24 19.24
CA THR A 340 -21.96 1.66 18.89
C THR A 340 -22.39 1.91 17.45
N ASP A 341 -21.93 3.00 16.84
CA ASP A 341 -22.13 3.38 15.44
C ASP A 341 -21.41 2.42 14.47
N ARG A 342 -20.27 1.86 14.88
CA ARG A 342 -19.47 0.90 14.07
C ARG A 342 -19.94 -0.55 14.22
N VAL A 343 -20.71 -0.87 15.27
CA VAL A 343 -21.19 -2.23 15.55
C VAL A 343 -21.94 -2.84 14.36
N PRO A 344 -22.95 -2.19 13.73
CA PRO A 344 -23.67 -2.80 12.61
C PRO A 344 -22.75 -3.19 11.44
N ALA A 345 -21.76 -2.35 11.13
CA ALA A 345 -20.79 -2.62 10.07
C ALA A 345 -19.87 -3.79 10.44
N LEU A 346 -19.37 -3.85 11.68
CA LEU A 346 -18.55 -4.95 12.18
C LEU A 346 -19.29 -6.29 12.11
N LEU A 347 -20.54 -6.32 12.59
CA LEU A 347 -21.36 -7.54 12.58
C LEU A 347 -21.66 -8.01 11.16
N GLN A 348 -22.00 -7.08 10.26
CA GLN A 348 -22.23 -7.41 8.86
C GLN A 348 -20.96 -7.95 8.20
N HIS A 349 -19.81 -7.34 8.48
CA HIS A 349 -18.52 -7.75 7.93
C HIS A 349 -18.20 -9.19 8.38
N LEU A 350 -18.21 -9.45 9.69
CA LEU A 350 -17.97 -10.79 10.26
C LEU A 350 -18.91 -11.87 9.71
N GLN A 351 -20.18 -11.54 9.42
CA GLN A 351 -21.14 -12.48 8.82
C GLN A 351 -20.82 -12.81 7.35
N SER A 352 -20.20 -11.88 6.63
CA SER A 352 -19.91 -12.01 5.20
C SER A 352 -18.54 -12.61 4.87
N THR A 353 -17.67 -12.72 5.87
CA THR A 353 -16.27 -13.11 5.69
C THR A 353 -16.10 -14.57 5.26
N ASP A 354 -15.22 -14.82 4.28
CA ASP A 354 -14.87 -16.16 3.78
C ASP A 354 -13.77 -16.82 4.65
N LEU A 355 -14.19 -17.77 5.49
CA LEU A 355 -13.31 -18.50 6.42
C LEU A 355 -12.75 -19.81 5.83
N PHE A 356 -12.78 -19.97 4.50
CA PHE A 356 -12.33 -21.19 3.85
C PHE A 356 -10.84 -21.49 4.06
N SER A 357 -9.98 -20.47 4.05
CA SER A 357 -8.52 -20.62 4.16
C SER A 357 -8.02 -20.95 5.58
N ILE A 358 -8.89 -20.88 6.59
CA ILE A 358 -8.51 -21.05 7.99
C ILE A 358 -8.25 -22.53 8.31
N VAL A 359 -7.03 -22.82 8.77
CA VAL A 359 -6.54 -24.17 9.09
C VAL A 359 -6.09 -24.32 10.55
N SER A 360 -6.10 -23.26 11.35
CA SER A 360 -5.85 -23.28 12.79
C SER A 360 -6.59 -22.15 13.53
N GLU A 361 -6.70 -22.24 14.85
CA GLU A 361 -7.26 -21.17 15.69
C GLU A 361 -6.37 -19.92 15.73
N GLU A 362 -5.05 -20.10 15.60
CA GLU A 362 -4.10 -18.98 15.48
C GLU A 362 -4.34 -18.22 14.17
N ASP A 363 -4.50 -18.93 13.05
CA ASP A 363 -4.87 -18.31 11.76
C ASP A 363 -6.21 -17.58 11.87
N LEU A 364 -7.18 -18.15 12.60
CA LEU A 364 -8.48 -17.52 12.82
C LEU A 364 -8.34 -16.20 13.58
N ALA A 365 -7.56 -16.18 14.67
CA ALA A 365 -7.34 -14.97 15.46
C ALA A 365 -6.66 -13.87 14.63
N VAL A 366 -5.61 -14.20 13.87
CA VAL A 366 -4.90 -13.25 13.00
C VAL A 366 -5.83 -12.70 11.93
N PHE A 367 -6.58 -13.58 11.27
CA PHE A 367 -7.48 -13.19 10.20
C PHE A 367 -8.64 -12.33 10.71
N LEU A 368 -9.31 -12.73 11.80
CA LEU A 368 -10.37 -11.92 12.40
C LEU A 368 -9.86 -10.57 12.89
N ASN A 369 -8.63 -10.47 13.39
CA ASN A 369 -8.02 -9.16 13.70
C ASN A 369 -7.92 -8.27 12.47
N GLN A 370 -7.47 -8.79 11.33
CA GLN A 370 -7.39 -8.02 10.09
C GLN A 370 -8.77 -7.51 9.66
N GLU A 371 -9.77 -8.39 9.67
CA GLU A 371 -11.15 -8.03 9.32
C GLU A 371 -11.76 -7.00 10.28
N LEU A 372 -11.51 -7.15 11.59
CA LEU A 372 -11.97 -6.19 12.60
C LEU A 372 -11.29 -4.83 12.43
N GLN A 373 -9.98 -4.78 12.19
CA GLN A 373 -9.23 -3.52 12.06
C GLN A 373 -9.61 -2.75 10.79
N ASN A 374 -9.93 -3.43 9.68
CA ASN A 374 -10.40 -2.80 8.44
C ASN A 374 -11.71 -1.99 8.61
N VAL A 375 -12.50 -2.29 9.63
CA VAL A 375 -13.79 -1.63 9.90
C VAL A 375 -13.73 -0.78 11.15
N SER A 376 -13.08 -1.25 12.20
CA SER A 376 -13.04 -0.58 13.49
C SER A 376 -12.02 0.54 13.54
N GLU A 377 -10.86 0.40 12.89
CA GLU A 377 -9.69 1.28 13.07
C GLU A 377 -9.39 1.55 14.57
N ASP A 378 -9.72 0.59 15.45
CA ASP A 378 -9.56 0.70 16.90
C ASP A 378 -8.55 -0.37 17.37
N PRO A 379 -7.29 0.01 17.65
CA PRO A 379 -6.24 -0.93 18.02
C PRO A 379 -6.50 -1.63 19.36
N ARG A 380 -7.46 -1.14 20.16
CA ARG A 380 -7.86 -1.74 21.44
C ARG A 380 -8.73 -2.98 21.25
N LEU A 381 -9.45 -3.08 20.12
CA LEU A 381 -10.27 -4.24 19.77
C LEU A 381 -9.38 -5.33 19.16
N ILE A 382 -8.96 -6.29 19.98
CA ILE A 382 -7.99 -7.31 19.57
C ILE A 382 -8.38 -8.72 20.02
N ILE A 383 -8.17 -9.68 19.14
CA ILE A 383 -8.31 -11.11 19.38
C ILE A 383 -6.92 -11.72 19.60
N LYS A 384 -6.75 -12.53 20.63
CA LYS A 384 -5.49 -13.19 20.99
C LYS A 384 -5.67 -14.71 21.06
N TYR A 385 -4.67 -15.44 20.56
CA TYR A 385 -4.57 -16.89 20.77
C TYR A 385 -3.78 -17.15 22.07
N MET A 386 -4.43 -17.77 23.06
CA MET A 386 -3.92 -17.99 24.41
C MET A 386 -3.70 -19.47 24.67
N GLN A 387 -2.51 -19.97 24.35
CA GLN A 387 -2.15 -21.38 24.55
C GLN A 387 -1.90 -21.73 26.03
N ASN A 388 -1.59 -20.72 26.85
CA ASN A 388 -1.44 -20.82 28.30
C ASN A 388 -2.39 -19.80 28.95
N ASN A 389 -3.27 -20.26 29.84
CA ASN A 389 -4.13 -19.38 30.65
C ASN A 389 -3.26 -18.48 31.56
N ALA A 390 -2.77 -17.37 31.03
CA ALA A 390 -2.34 -16.25 31.86
C ALA A 390 -3.59 -15.74 32.57
N ALA A 391 -3.62 -15.86 33.90
CA ALA A 391 -4.71 -15.35 34.71
C ALA A 391 -4.93 -13.87 34.36
N ILE A 392 -6.13 -13.54 33.90
CA ILE A 392 -6.57 -12.16 33.74
C ILE A 392 -6.63 -11.59 35.15
N VAL A 393 -5.63 -10.78 35.52
CA VAL A 393 -5.62 -10.07 36.80
C VAL A 393 -6.54 -8.86 36.64
N GLU A 394 -7.80 -9.00 37.04
CA GLU A 394 -8.65 -7.83 37.30
C GLU A 394 -8.15 -7.19 38.61
N GLU A 395 -7.72 -5.93 38.57
CA GLU A 395 -7.35 -5.17 39.78
C GLU A 395 -8.59 -4.87 40.62
N ASP A 396 -8.47 -5.03 41.95
CA ASP A 396 -9.57 -4.79 42.91
C ASP A 396 -9.86 -3.28 43.07
N PRO A 397 -11.08 -2.80 42.69
CA PRO A 397 -11.47 -1.40 42.84
C PRO A 397 -11.44 -0.88 44.29
N GLU A 398 -11.50 -1.78 45.29
CA GLU A 398 -11.43 -1.40 46.71
C GLU A 398 -10.06 -0.80 47.10
N LEU A 399 -9.00 -1.03 46.31
CA LEU A 399 -7.65 -0.52 46.56
C LEU A 399 -7.53 1.02 46.42
N TYR A 400 -8.52 1.67 45.82
CA TYR A 400 -8.48 3.10 45.47
C TYR A 400 -9.39 3.98 46.35
N LYS A 401 -10.10 3.39 47.31
CA LYS A 401 -11.04 4.13 48.17
C LYS A 401 -10.32 4.96 49.23
N VAL A 402 -10.82 6.18 49.42
CA VAL A 402 -10.35 7.10 50.45
C VAL A 402 -10.96 6.72 51.81
N PRO A 403 -10.18 6.67 52.92
CA PRO A 403 -10.71 6.43 54.25
C PRO A 403 -11.66 7.55 54.73
N ASP A 404 -12.77 7.18 55.36
CA ASP A 404 -13.72 8.15 55.95
C ASP A 404 -13.19 8.82 57.23
N ASP A 405 -12.20 8.21 57.89
CA ASP A 405 -11.58 8.72 59.11
C ASP A 405 -10.65 9.93 58.79
N PRO A 406 -10.88 11.10 59.41
CA PRO A 406 -10.11 12.32 59.12
C PRO A 406 -8.61 12.23 59.41
N GLN A 407 -8.18 11.42 60.39
CA GLN A 407 -6.75 11.28 60.73
C GLN A 407 -6.05 10.38 59.71
N LEU A 408 -6.69 9.28 59.31
CA LEU A 408 -6.20 8.41 58.24
C LEU A 408 -6.18 9.12 56.88
N LEU A 409 -7.18 9.96 56.60
CA LEU A 409 -7.22 10.80 55.40
C LEU A 409 -6.06 11.80 55.36
N GLN A 410 -5.81 12.51 56.47
CA GLN A 410 -4.68 13.43 56.60
C GLN A 410 -3.34 12.70 56.40
N ALA A 411 -3.15 11.56 57.07
CA ALA A 411 -1.93 10.75 56.93
C ALA A 411 -1.74 10.23 55.50
N MET A 412 -2.81 9.81 54.84
CA MET A 412 -2.79 9.36 53.44
C MET A 412 -2.36 10.50 52.51
N VAL A 413 -3.04 11.66 52.58
CA VAL A 413 -2.66 12.85 51.81
C VAL A 413 -1.21 13.25 52.12
N ASP A 414 -0.78 13.09 53.36
CA ASP A 414 0.58 13.45 53.78
C ASP A 414 1.67 12.60 53.13
N THR A 415 1.39 11.31 52.94
CA THR A 415 2.28 10.35 52.27
C THR A 415 2.13 10.33 50.76
N MET A 416 0.95 10.67 50.24
CA MET A 416 0.59 10.56 48.82
C MET A 416 1.23 11.66 47.97
N PHE A 417 1.33 12.88 48.51
CA PHE A 417 1.84 14.03 47.79
C PHE A 417 3.16 14.52 48.39
N LYS A 418 4.21 14.48 47.58
CA LYS A 418 5.49 15.12 47.87
C LYS A 418 5.51 16.51 47.21
N VAL A 419 5.73 17.55 48.00
CA VAL A 419 5.71 18.96 47.56
C VAL A 419 7.01 19.63 47.98
N GLU A 420 7.73 20.21 47.02
CA GLU A 420 9.00 20.91 47.24
C GLU A 420 9.06 22.18 46.37
N ILE A 421 9.87 23.17 46.76
CA ILE A 421 10.23 24.32 45.91
C ILE A 421 11.71 24.18 45.58
N LEU A 422 12.00 23.98 44.31
CA LEU A 422 13.34 23.80 43.76
C LEU A 422 14.01 25.15 43.45
N SER A 423 15.29 25.11 43.07
CA SER A 423 16.02 26.29 42.59
C SER A 423 15.32 26.97 41.42
N GLY A 424 15.38 28.30 41.37
CA GLY A 424 14.71 29.09 40.32
C GLY A 424 13.22 29.36 40.58
N ASN A 425 12.73 29.13 41.80
CA ASN A 425 11.31 29.28 42.17
C ASN A 425 10.40 28.32 41.36
N THR A 426 10.86 27.08 41.17
CA THR A 426 10.12 26.02 40.47
C THR A 426 9.48 25.11 41.49
N GLY A 427 8.15 25.01 41.47
CA GLY A 427 7.40 24.06 42.27
C GLY A 427 7.61 22.64 41.78
N TYR A 428 7.68 21.68 42.70
CA TYR A 428 7.74 20.25 42.41
C TYR A 428 6.64 19.52 43.18
N LEU A 429 5.83 18.78 42.44
CA LEU A 429 4.72 17.96 42.94
C LEU A 429 4.90 16.53 42.43
N ARG A 430 4.99 15.56 43.33
CA ARG A 430 4.95 14.13 42.98
C ARG A 430 3.81 13.43 43.69
N PHE A 431 3.13 12.55 42.97
CA PHE A 431 2.18 11.60 43.53
C PHE A 431 2.09 10.36 42.66
N ASP A 432 1.96 9.19 43.30
CA ASP A 432 2.18 7.90 42.65
C ASP A 432 0.87 7.15 42.35
N LYS A 433 -0.29 7.70 42.73
CA LYS A 433 -1.63 7.15 42.43
C LYS A 433 -2.70 8.22 42.32
N PHE A 434 -3.80 7.93 41.63
CA PHE A 434 -5.06 8.68 41.65
C PHE A 434 -6.09 7.97 42.55
N VAL A 435 -6.87 8.72 43.32
CA VAL A 435 -7.78 8.16 44.34
C VAL A 435 -9.24 8.34 43.95
N MET A 436 -10.09 7.43 44.41
CA MET A 436 -11.54 7.51 44.21
C MET A 436 -12.17 8.46 45.23
N LEU A 437 -12.75 9.57 44.77
CA LEU A 437 -13.34 10.57 45.65
C LEU A 437 -14.74 10.14 46.14
N SER A 438 -14.86 9.79 47.42
CA SER A 438 -16.15 9.61 48.11
C SER A 438 -16.62 10.89 48.84
N ALA A 439 -15.68 11.75 49.27
CA ALA A 439 -15.94 13.01 49.96
C ALA A 439 -15.06 14.15 49.40
N VAL A 440 -15.48 14.73 48.26
CA VAL A 440 -14.74 15.75 47.49
C VAL A 440 -14.32 16.94 48.37
N ASP A 441 -15.22 17.49 49.19
CA ASP A 441 -14.98 18.72 49.95
C ASP A 441 -13.81 18.61 50.94
N LYS A 442 -13.69 17.48 51.66
CA LYS A 442 -12.63 17.28 52.67
C LYS A 442 -11.27 17.04 51.99
N PHE A 443 -11.25 16.27 50.91
CA PHE A 443 -10.02 16.01 50.16
C PHE A 443 -9.51 17.30 49.49
N ASP A 444 -10.43 18.10 48.94
CA ASP A 444 -10.14 19.41 48.35
C ASP A 444 -9.51 20.39 49.37
N GLU A 445 -10.07 20.50 50.58
CA GLU A 445 -9.52 21.36 51.64
C GLU A 445 -8.06 20.98 51.99
N LEU A 446 -7.78 19.69 52.09
CA LEU A 446 -6.43 19.18 52.37
C LEU A 446 -5.46 19.42 51.21
N MET A 447 -5.91 19.20 49.98
CA MET A 447 -5.13 19.51 48.77
C MET A 447 -4.80 20.99 48.68
N GLY A 448 -5.79 21.86 48.90
CA GLY A 448 -5.62 23.30 48.92
C GLY A 448 -4.53 23.74 49.90
N LYS A 449 -4.55 23.20 51.12
CA LYS A 449 -3.60 23.57 52.18
C LYS A 449 -2.19 22.98 52.00
N LYS A 450 -2.08 21.69 51.61
CA LYS A 450 -0.79 20.98 51.55
C LYS A 450 -0.07 21.16 50.21
N VAL A 451 -0.81 21.19 49.11
CA VAL A 451 -0.25 21.20 47.75
C VAL A 451 -0.28 22.60 47.17
N TRP A 452 -1.46 23.21 47.11
CA TRP A 452 -1.61 24.42 46.31
C TRP A 452 -1.18 25.70 47.03
N GLU A 453 -1.39 25.80 48.35
CA GLU A 453 -0.95 26.95 49.14
C GLU A 453 0.57 27.18 49.10
N PRO A 454 1.44 26.13 49.23
CA PRO A 454 2.89 26.31 49.07
C PRO A 454 3.33 26.62 47.64
N LEU A 455 2.62 26.11 46.62
CA LEU A 455 3.00 26.22 45.21
C LEU A 455 2.44 27.48 44.54
N LYS A 456 1.52 28.21 45.18
CA LYS A 456 0.76 29.31 44.56
C LYS A 456 1.60 30.46 44.02
N ASP A 457 2.84 30.64 44.49
CA ASP A 457 3.74 31.74 44.13
C ASP A 457 4.95 31.28 43.28
N THR A 458 5.00 30.03 42.85
CA THR A 458 6.10 29.51 42.00
C THR A 458 5.95 29.99 40.54
N ASN A 459 7.06 30.06 39.80
CA ASN A 459 7.09 30.50 38.40
C ASN A 459 6.70 29.36 37.44
N ASN A 460 7.22 28.16 37.73
CA ASN A 460 7.00 26.93 36.98
C ASN A 460 6.59 25.82 37.95
N LEU A 461 5.88 24.81 37.46
CA LEU A 461 5.47 23.63 38.24
C LEU A 461 5.87 22.36 37.49
N ILE A 462 6.58 21.47 38.17
CA ILE A 462 6.86 20.11 37.74
C ILE A 462 5.87 19.18 38.44
N ILE A 463 5.18 18.34 37.66
CA ILE A 463 4.31 17.26 38.12
C ILE A 463 4.96 15.94 37.74
N ASP A 464 5.50 15.22 38.71
CA ASP A 464 6.25 13.99 38.49
C ASP A 464 5.35 12.76 38.59
N LEU A 465 5.05 12.15 37.43
CA LEU A 465 4.23 10.94 37.28
C LEU A 465 5.06 9.71 36.89
N ARG A 466 6.39 9.78 36.93
CA ARG A 466 7.28 8.67 36.54
C ARG A 466 7.08 7.40 37.36
N TYR A 467 6.44 7.50 38.51
CA TYR A 467 6.15 6.37 39.41
C TYR A 467 4.64 6.14 39.56
N ASN A 468 3.82 6.84 38.78
CA ASN A 468 2.38 6.84 38.95
C ASN A 468 1.72 5.68 38.22
N THR A 469 1.20 4.70 38.96
CA THR A 469 0.60 3.50 38.37
C THR A 469 -0.91 3.66 38.09
N GLY A 470 -1.43 4.89 38.06
CA GLY A 470 -2.82 5.19 37.75
C GLY A 470 -3.77 5.23 38.96
N GLY A 471 -5.04 4.89 38.75
CA GLY A 471 -6.07 4.92 39.79
C GLY A 471 -7.46 5.28 39.27
N SER A 472 -8.18 6.15 39.98
CA SER A 472 -9.55 6.56 39.62
C SER A 472 -9.61 7.94 38.93
N SER A 473 -10.34 8.04 37.83
CA SER A 473 -10.56 9.29 37.07
C SER A 473 -11.38 10.35 37.83
N THR A 474 -11.98 9.99 38.98
CA THR A 474 -12.78 10.94 39.77
C THR A 474 -11.97 12.08 40.37
N SER A 475 -10.72 11.84 40.78
CA SER A 475 -9.82 12.90 41.27
C SER A 475 -9.12 13.70 40.17
N LEU A 476 -9.21 13.25 38.92
CA LEU A 476 -8.58 13.89 37.78
C LEU A 476 -9.12 15.31 37.52
N ALA A 477 -10.45 15.44 37.48
CA ALA A 477 -11.12 16.73 37.26
C ALA A 477 -10.81 17.77 38.37
N LEU A 478 -10.63 17.31 39.61
CA LEU A 478 -10.26 18.17 40.73
C LEU A 478 -8.85 18.75 40.53
N ILE A 479 -7.87 17.91 40.19
CA ILE A 479 -6.48 18.36 39.98
C ILE A 479 -6.41 19.32 38.78
N LEU A 480 -7.09 19.00 37.68
CA LEU A 480 -7.15 19.89 36.51
C LEU A 480 -7.81 21.24 36.83
N SER A 481 -8.82 21.27 37.71
CA SER A 481 -9.45 22.52 38.16
C SER A 481 -8.46 23.46 38.84
N TYR A 482 -7.51 22.93 39.62
CA TYR A 482 -6.48 23.73 40.27
C TYR A 482 -5.45 24.31 39.28
N LEU A 483 -5.27 23.68 38.13
CA LEU A 483 -4.33 24.13 37.10
C LEU A 483 -4.93 25.21 36.19
N GLN A 484 -6.20 25.57 36.34
CA GLN A 484 -6.90 26.52 35.48
C GLN A 484 -7.33 27.79 36.23
N ASP A 485 -7.80 28.79 35.49
CA ASP A 485 -8.36 30.01 36.08
C ASP A 485 -9.82 29.78 36.51
N SER A 486 -10.18 30.20 37.73
CA SER A 486 -11.49 29.93 38.35
C SER A 486 -12.68 30.69 37.74
N SER A 487 -12.45 31.53 36.72
CA SER A 487 -13.47 32.37 36.08
C SER A 487 -14.12 31.72 34.86
N GLN A 488 -13.58 30.60 34.37
CA GLN A 488 -14.06 29.90 33.18
C GLN A 488 -14.53 28.49 33.54
N ASN A 489 -15.66 28.09 32.97
CA ASN A 489 -16.15 26.72 33.10
C ASN A 489 -15.58 25.89 31.95
N TYR A 490 -14.65 24.98 32.26
CA TYR A 490 -14.01 24.10 31.29
C TYR A 490 -14.68 22.73 31.32
N ASN A 491 -14.95 22.15 30.15
CA ASN A 491 -15.12 20.69 30.05
C ASN A 491 -13.73 20.09 29.76
N PHE A 492 -13.23 19.23 30.63
CA PHE A 492 -11.91 18.64 30.45
C PHE A 492 -11.96 17.40 29.57
N PHE A 493 -12.91 16.50 29.84
CA PHE A 493 -13.09 15.26 29.11
C PHE A 493 -14.46 14.66 29.37
N THR A 494 -14.85 13.73 28.52
CA THR A 494 -16.10 12.99 28.60
C THR A 494 -15.81 11.50 28.55
N ILE A 495 -16.39 10.73 29.47
CA ILE A 495 -16.31 9.28 29.49
C ILE A 495 -17.66 8.72 29.04
N TYR A 496 -17.66 7.94 27.96
CA TYR A 496 -18.78 7.07 27.61
C TYR A 496 -18.47 5.65 28.06
N ASP A 497 -19.27 5.11 28.98
CA ASP A 497 -19.20 3.72 29.44
C ASP A 497 -20.32 2.91 28.78
N ARG A 498 -19.94 1.96 27.94
CA ARG A 498 -20.87 1.08 27.21
C ARG A 498 -21.60 0.09 28.12
N ILE A 499 -20.97 -0.37 29.19
CA ILE A 499 -21.55 -1.35 30.13
C ILE A 499 -22.67 -0.70 30.94
N GLN A 500 -22.40 0.48 31.47
CA GLN A 500 -23.41 1.26 32.22
C GLN A 500 -24.36 2.00 31.29
N ASN A 501 -23.97 2.18 30.03
CA ASN A 501 -24.63 3.00 29.02
C ASN A 501 -24.85 4.44 29.51
N THR A 502 -23.80 5.01 30.10
CA THR A 502 -23.77 6.36 30.67
C THR A 502 -22.70 7.20 30.00
N THR A 503 -23.01 8.47 29.79
CA THR A 503 -22.04 9.49 29.37
C THR A 503 -21.84 10.45 30.54
N THR A 504 -20.61 10.58 31.01
CA THR A 504 -20.26 11.47 32.13
C THR A 504 -19.30 12.53 31.64
N GLU A 505 -19.70 13.80 31.74
CA GLU A 505 -18.84 14.95 31.46
C GLU A 505 -18.08 15.36 32.72
N HIS A 506 -16.78 15.59 32.58
CA HIS A 506 -15.88 15.95 33.66
C HIS A 506 -15.30 17.34 33.39
N GLY A 507 -15.85 18.34 34.09
CA GLY A 507 -15.45 19.73 33.95
C GLY A 507 -14.84 20.35 35.21
N SER A 508 -14.52 21.64 35.10
CA SER A 508 -14.01 22.45 36.20
C SER A 508 -15.01 22.53 37.35
N LEU A 509 -14.51 22.38 38.57
CA LEU A 509 -15.35 22.46 39.76
C LEU A 509 -15.74 23.92 40.05
N PRO A 510 -17.03 24.19 40.39
CA PRO A 510 -17.54 25.56 40.58
C PRO A 510 -16.97 26.26 41.82
N ARG A 511 -16.43 25.50 42.77
CA ARG A 511 -15.78 26.00 43.98
C ARG A 511 -14.66 25.04 44.38
N ILE A 512 -13.46 25.58 44.47
CA ILE A 512 -12.26 24.93 45.02
C ILE A 512 -11.80 25.72 46.25
N THR A 513 -11.24 25.02 47.23
CA THR A 513 -10.97 25.58 48.56
C THR A 513 -9.61 26.28 48.64
N GLY A 514 -8.62 25.81 47.88
CA GLY A 514 -7.27 26.40 47.83
C GLY A 514 -7.05 27.40 46.68
N PRO A 515 -5.86 28.05 46.62
CA PRO A 515 -5.50 28.92 45.50
C PRO A 515 -5.29 28.11 44.22
N THR A 516 -5.69 28.65 43.06
CA THR A 516 -5.36 28.05 41.76
C THR A 516 -3.91 28.32 41.39
N TYR A 517 -3.31 27.39 40.66
CA TYR A 517 -2.06 27.64 39.96
C TYR A 517 -2.25 28.56 38.74
N GLY A 518 -3.47 28.58 38.18
CA GLY A 518 -3.87 29.46 37.08
C GLY A 518 -3.33 29.01 35.73
N SER A 519 -3.83 29.59 34.64
CA SER A 519 -3.60 29.08 33.26
C SER A 519 -2.26 29.48 32.62
N LYS A 520 -1.61 30.53 33.11
CA LYS A 520 -0.50 31.20 32.39
C LYS A 520 0.90 30.69 32.71
N ARG A 521 1.08 30.05 33.87
CA ARG A 521 2.40 29.60 34.34
C ARG A 521 2.74 28.24 33.77
N GLY A 522 4.03 28.02 33.48
CA GLY A 522 4.52 26.77 32.91
C GLY A 522 4.23 25.58 33.83
N VAL A 523 3.66 24.52 33.25
CA VAL A 523 3.44 23.23 33.91
C VAL A 523 4.08 22.14 33.07
N TYR A 524 4.90 21.32 33.70
CA TYR A 524 5.69 20.29 33.06
C TYR A 524 5.43 18.96 33.73
N VAL A 525 5.08 17.94 32.94
CA VAL A 525 4.66 16.64 33.46
C VAL A 525 5.72 15.60 33.12
N PHE A 526 6.30 14.96 34.13
CA PHE A 526 7.26 13.89 33.89
C PHE A 526 6.58 12.54 33.78
N THR A 527 6.88 11.81 32.72
CA THR A 527 6.36 10.47 32.46
C THR A 527 7.46 9.42 32.33
N SER A 528 7.10 8.17 32.58
CA SER A 528 7.95 7.00 32.32
C SER A 528 7.10 5.86 31.75
N TYR A 529 7.74 4.76 31.37
CA TYR A 529 7.04 3.51 31.05
C TYR A 529 6.10 3.03 32.19
N TYR A 530 6.35 3.41 33.45
CA TYR A 530 5.49 3.04 34.58
C TYR A 530 4.25 3.92 34.75
N THR A 531 4.20 5.07 34.07
CA THR A 531 3.00 5.92 34.06
C THR A 531 1.86 5.14 33.40
N ALA A 532 0.80 4.85 34.14
CA ALA A 532 -0.27 3.95 33.70
C ALA A 532 -1.68 4.48 34.00
N SER A 533 -2.67 4.02 33.23
CA SER A 533 -4.10 4.28 33.46
C SER A 533 -4.41 5.79 33.60
N VAL A 534 -4.96 6.24 34.73
CA VAL A 534 -5.34 7.65 34.95
C VAL A 534 -4.13 8.61 34.96
N GLY A 535 -2.93 8.10 35.26
CA GLY A 535 -1.69 8.87 35.10
C GLY A 535 -1.42 9.22 33.64
N GLU A 536 -1.76 8.30 32.73
CA GLU A 536 -1.69 8.54 31.29
C GLU A 536 -2.83 9.47 30.84
N GLU A 537 -4.05 9.28 31.35
CA GLU A 537 -5.17 10.22 31.08
C GLU A 537 -4.80 11.66 31.49
N PHE A 538 -4.15 11.85 32.64
CA PHE A 538 -3.66 13.17 33.06
C PHE A 538 -2.61 13.73 32.11
N ALA A 539 -1.58 12.96 31.77
CA ALA A 539 -0.53 13.42 30.86
C ALA A 539 -1.10 13.77 29.47
N TYR A 540 -1.99 12.93 28.95
CA TYR A 540 -2.71 13.16 27.69
C TYR A 540 -3.52 14.46 27.74
N LEU A 541 -4.31 14.67 28.80
CA LEU A 541 -5.12 15.89 28.94
C LEU A 541 -4.27 17.14 29.09
N MET A 542 -3.08 17.06 29.69
CA MET A 542 -2.18 18.20 29.78
C MET A 542 -1.72 18.68 28.39
N GLN A 543 -1.56 17.76 27.44
CA GLN A 543 -1.30 18.07 26.02
C GLN A 543 -2.57 18.54 25.30
N SER A 544 -3.69 17.82 25.42
CA SER A 544 -4.93 18.12 24.69
C SER A 544 -5.60 19.43 25.10
N LEU A 545 -5.45 19.81 26.37
CA LEU A 545 -5.89 21.10 26.93
C LEU A 545 -4.90 22.22 26.66
N HIS A 546 -3.76 21.94 26.03
CA HIS A 546 -2.65 22.87 25.83
C HIS A 546 -2.20 23.53 27.13
N ARG A 547 -2.26 22.77 28.24
CA ARG A 547 -1.99 23.31 29.58
C ARG A 547 -0.55 23.10 30.00
N GLY A 548 0.15 22.10 29.49
CA GLY A 548 1.53 21.85 29.89
C GLY A 548 2.28 20.96 28.93
N THR A 549 3.56 20.82 29.21
CA THR A 549 4.50 20.05 28.40
C THR A 549 4.79 18.72 29.06
N VAL A 550 4.61 17.62 28.35
CA VAL A 550 4.94 16.27 28.82
C VAL A 550 6.37 15.93 28.42
N ILE A 551 7.18 15.47 29.37
CA ILE A 551 8.62 15.21 29.19
C ILE A 551 8.94 13.84 29.78
N GLY A 552 9.63 12.99 29.01
CA GLY A 552 10.08 11.68 29.50
C GLY A 552 9.86 10.56 28.50
N GLU A 553 9.55 9.37 28.99
CA GLU A 553 9.34 8.19 28.14
C GLU A 553 7.86 8.08 27.71
N ILE A 554 7.64 7.35 26.62
CA ILE A 554 6.30 6.88 26.23
C ILE A 554 5.73 6.05 27.39
N THR A 555 4.49 6.34 27.77
CA THR A 555 3.84 5.70 28.91
C THR A 555 3.43 4.25 28.63
N SER A 556 2.91 3.54 29.64
CA SER A 556 2.71 2.08 29.57
C SER A 556 1.72 1.61 28.49
N GLY A 557 0.79 2.46 28.07
CA GLY A 557 -0.35 2.11 27.22
C GLY A 557 -1.41 1.25 27.91
N THR A 558 -1.38 1.15 29.24
CA THR A 558 -2.25 0.28 30.03
C THR A 558 -3.47 1.07 30.51
N LEU A 559 -4.47 1.19 29.63
CA LEU A 559 -5.74 1.83 29.96
C LEU A 559 -6.76 0.82 30.50
N MET A 560 -7.52 1.23 31.51
CA MET A 560 -8.64 0.44 32.06
C MET A 560 -9.92 0.53 31.21
N HIS A 561 -9.78 0.83 29.91
CA HIS A 561 -10.92 1.08 29.00
C HIS A 561 -11.43 -0.18 28.30
N SER A 562 -10.77 -1.32 28.52
CA SER A 562 -11.06 -2.57 27.80
C SER A 562 -11.25 -3.76 28.73
N LYS A 563 -12.05 -4.74 28.28
CA LYS A 563 -12.28 -6.01 28.98
C LYS A 563 -11.96 -7.20 28.09
N THR A 564 -11.34 -8.23 28.65
CA THR A 564 -11.00 -9.47 27.91
C THR A 564 -12.00 -10.58 28.22
N PHE A 565 -12.47 -11.26 27.18
CA PHE A 565 -13.43 -12.36 27.23
C PHE A 565 -12.84 -13.60 26.55
N GLN A 566 -12.83 -14.74 27.25
CA GLN A 566 -12.46 -16.03 26.65
C GLN A 566 -13.60 -16.55 25.77
N ILE A 567 -13.28 -17.03 24.57
CA ILE A 567 -14.25 -17.66 23.67
C ILE A 567 -14.34 -19.15 24.01
N GLU A 568 -15.53 -19.60 24.42
CA GLU A 568 -15.81 -20.99 24.80
C GLU A 568 -15.35 -22.01 23.75
N GLU A 569 -14.88 -23.17 24.20
CA GLU A 569 -14.41 -24.29 23.35
C GLU A 569 -13.22 -23.95 22.43
N THR A 570 -12.56 -22.81 22.62
CA THR A 570 -11.38 -22.39 21.86
C THR A 570 -10.28 -21.84 22.78
N TYR A 571 -9.07 -21.72 22.25
CA TYR A 571 -7.97 -21.00 22.90
C TYR A 571 -7.93 -19.52 22.52
N ILE A 572 -9.05 -18.97 22.04
CA ILE A 572 -9.14 -17.57 21.60
C ILE A 572 -9.76 -16.72 22.70
N ALA A 573 -9.21 -15.52 22.91
CA ALA A 573 -9.81 -14.48 23.74
C ALA A 573 -9.95 -13.18 22.94
N ILE A 574 -11.00 -12.41 23.20
CA ILE A 574 -11.22 -11.09 22.62
C ILE A 574 -11.12 -10.02 23.70
N THR A 575 -10.32 -8.99 23.46
CA THR A 575 -10.25 -7.75 24.24
C THR A 575 -11.13 -6.71 23.54
N VAL A 576 -12.12 -6.18 24.25
CA VAL A 576 -13.08 -5.21 23.71
C VAL A 576 -13.02 -3.92 24.52
N PRO A 577 -12.78 -2.76 23.90
CA PRO A 577 -12.91 -1.46 24.57
C PRO A 577 -14.38 -1.17 24.83
N PHE A 578 -14.71 -0.95 26.10
CA PHE A 578 -16.06 -0.61 26.56
C PHE A 578 -16.16 0.84 27.05
N ILE A 579 -15.03 1.53 27.22
CA ILE A 579 -14.96 2.96 27.52
C ILE A 579 -14.42 3.72 26.31
N ASN A 580 -15.09 4.82 25.96
CA ASN A 580 -14.52 5.88 25.14
C ASN A 580 -14.17 7.07 26.02
N PHE A 581 -12.89 7.42 26.03
CA PHE A 581 -12.36 8.61 26.68
C PHE A 581 -12.22 9.70 25.62
N ILE A 582 -13.05 10.73 25.73
CA ILE A 582 -13.18 11.80 24.74
C ILE A 582 -12.61 13.08 25.36
N ASP A 583 -11.67 13.73 24.70
CA ASP A 583 -11.06 14.95 25.21
C ASP A 583 -11.91 16.21 24.97
N ASN A 584 -11.38 17.36 25.38
CA ASN A 584 -11.96 18.68 25.20
C ASN A 584 -12.15 19.10 23.73
N ASN A 585 -11.46 18.45 22.79
CA ASN A 585 -11.57 18.71 21.35
C ASN A 585 -12.60 17.79 20.68
N GLY A 586 -13.15 16.82 21.42
CA GLY A 586 -14.09 15.82 20.91
C GLY A 586 -13.40 14.59 20.32
N GLU A 587 -12.09 14.48 20.45
CA GLU A 587 -11.31 13.35 19.94
C GLU A 587 -11.32 12.21 20.96
N CYS A 588 -11.56 10.98 20.48
CA CYS A 588 -11.54 9.80 21.33
C CYS A 588 -10.12 9.24 21.40
N TRP A 589 -9.55 9.23 22.59
CA TRP A 589 -8.22 8.66 22.79
C TRP A 589 -8.27 7.13 22.79
N LEU A 590 -7.51 6.52 21.87
CA LEU A 590 -7.46 5.06 21.69
C LEU A 590 -6.32 4.40 22.48
N GLY A 591 -5.60 5.15 23.32
CA GLY A 591 -4.49 4.64 24.14
C GLY A 591 -3.21 4.39 23.36
N GLY A 592 -2.47 3.34 23.74
CA GLY A 592 -1.15 3.02 23.16
C GLY A 592 0.04 3.70 23.85
N GLY A 593 -0.23 4.50 24.89
CA GLY A 593 0.75 5.29 25.62
C GLY A 593 0.74 6.74 25.16
N VAL A 594 0.84 7.67 26.09
CA VAL A 594 1.07 9.09 25.83
C VAL A 594 2.47 9.24 25.29
N VAL A 595 2.59 9.92 24.16
CA VAL A 595 3.87 10.29 23.56
C VAL A 595 4.24 11.68 24.10
N PRO A 596 5.32 11.81 24.89
CA PRO A 596 5.75 13.10 25.42
C PRO A 596 6.10 14.11 24.33
N ASP A 597 5.92 15.41 24.64
CA ASP A 597 6.35 16.52 23.77
C ASP A 597 7.88 16.55 23.64
N ALA A 598 8.60 16.22 24.73
CA ALA A 598 10.04 15.96 24.73
C ALA A 598 10.32 14.52 25.17
N ILE A 599 10.69 13.66 24.22
CA ILE A 599 11.02 12.27 24.49
C ILE A 599 12.46 12.17 25.00
N VAL A 600 12.63 11.80 26.26
CA VAL A 600 13.92 11.61 26.94
C VAL A 600 13.83 10.43 27.90
N LEU A 601 14.95 9.91 28.38
CA LEU A 601 14.91 8.90 29.43
C LEU A 601 14.28 9.50 30.70
N ALA A 602 13.51 8.69 31.44
CA ALA A 602 12.76 9.19 32.60
C ALA A 602 13.67 9.84 33.66
N GLU A 603 14.91 9.38 33.79
CA GLU A 603 15.91 9.94 34.70
C GLU A 603 16.50 11.29 34.24
N GLU A 604 16.58 11.51 32.93
CA GLU A 604 17.13 12.73 32.31
C GLU A 604 16.10 13.87 32.23
N ALA A 605 14.81 13.58 32.42
CA ALA A 605 13.73 14.58 32.38
C ALA A 605 13.96 15.78 33.32
N VAL A 606 14.63 15.55 34.46
CA VAL A 606 14.98 16.59 35.44
C VAL A 606 16.08 17.52 34.92
N ASP A 607 16.96 17.05 34.05
CA ASP A 607 18.06 17.86 33.50
C ASP A 607 17.56 18.70 32.32
N HIS A 608 16.69 18.13 31.47
CA HIS A 608 16.15 18.80 30.29
C HIS A 608 15.10 19.89 30.59
N ILE A 609 14.46 19.85 31.75
CA ILE A 609 13.42 20.83 32.09
C ILE A 609 13.94 22.27 32.10
N HIS A 610 15.20 22.48 32.48
CA HIS A 610 15.77 23.82 32.54
C HIS A 610 15.91 24.42 31.15
N ASP A 611 16.44 23.65 30.20
CA ASP A 611 16.59 24.08 28.81
C ASP A 611 15.22 24.37 28.16
N ILE A 612 14.24 23.50 28.38
CA ILE A 612 12.88 23.67 27.84
C ILE A 612 12.19 24.90 28.45
N ALA A 613 12.29 25.07 29.77
CA ALA A 613 11.69 26.21 30.45
C ALA A 613 12.35 27.54 30.01
N ASP A 614 13.65 27.55 29.82
CA ASP A 614 14.38 28.71 29.29
C ASP A 614 14.01 29.01 27.84
N PHE A 615 13.83 27.98 27.02
CA PHE A 615 13.33 28.11 25.66
C PHE A 615 11.90 28.70 25.62
N HIS A 616 10.99 28.20 26.46
CA HIS A 616 9.62 28.72 26.59
C HIS A 616 9.56 30.20 26.98
N ASN A 617 10.50 30.68 27.79
CA ASN A 617 10.60 32.11 28.14
C ASN A 617 10.86 32.99 26.90
N GLY A 618 11.57 32.47 25.89
CA GLY A 618 11.89 33.16 24.64
C GLY A 618 10.81 33.07 23.55
N LEU A 619 9.94 32.06 23.60
CA LEU A 619 8.99 31.71 22.54
C LEU A 619 8.13 32.88 22.07
N ARG A 620 7.49 33.59 23.00
CA ARG A 620 6.62 34.73 22.67
C ARG A 620 7.32 35.75 21.77
N SER A 621 8.58 36.03 22.05
CA SER A 621 9.34 37.05 21.33
C SER A 621 9.64 36.63 19.89
N LEU A 622 9.83 35.33 19.65
CA LEU A 622 10.04 34.75 18.32
C LEU A 622 8.73 34.77 17.52
N ILE A 623 7.62 34.34 18.13
CA ILE A 623 6.29 34.34 17.51
C ILE A 623 5.87 35.77 17.10
N GLU A 624 6.05 36.75 18.00
CA GLU A 624 5.79 38.17 17.71
C GLU A 624 6.65 38.69 16.55
N GLU A 625 7.92 38.27 16.45
CA GLU A 625 8.80 38.70 15.36
C GLU A 625 8.41 38.07 14.03
N THR A 626 8.04 36.78 14.02
CA THR A 626 7.49 36.11 12.84
C THR A 626 6.30 36.87 12.27
N GLY A 627 5.33 37.25 13.12
CA GLY A 627 4.18 38.06 12.72
C GLY A 627 4.59 39.41 12.11
N LYS A 628 5.54 40.13 12.74
CA LYS A 628 6.05 41.42 12.23
C LYS A 628 6.76 41.29 10.89
N LEU A 629 7.56 40.25 10.70
CA LEU A 629 8.24 39.98 9.42
C LEU A 629 7.21 39.74 8.31
N LEU A 630 6.15 38.98 8.58
CA LEU A 630 5.05 38.80 7.64
C LEU A 630 4.34 40.12 7.32
N GLU A 631 3.95 40.90 8.33
CA GLU A 631 3.25 42.18 8.11
C GLU A 631 4.06 43.17 7.24
N LYS A 632 5.38 43.14 7.43
CA LYS A 632 6.33 43.98 6.69
C LYS A 632 6.55 43.49 5.27
N HIS A 633 6.83 42.19 5.10
CA HIS A 633 7.39 41.65 3.86
C HIS A 633 6.42 40.84 3.00
N TYR A 634 5.32 40.32 3.56
CA TYR A 634 4.38 39.50 2.81
C TYR A 634 3.53 40.32 1.84
N ALA A 635 3.39 39.83 0.62
CA ALA A 635 2.73 40.53 -0.48
C ALA A 635 1.26 40.86 -0.21
N ILE A 636 0.53 39.97 0.48
CA ILE A 636 -0.89 40.14 0.79
C ILE A 636 -1.03 40.61 2.25
N HIS A 637 -0.97 41.93 2.45
CA HIS A 637 -0.87 42.52 3.79
C HIS A 637 -2.06 42.18 4.72
N GLU A 638 -3.28 42.10 4.19
CA GLU A 638 -4.47 41.72 4.98
C GLU A 638 -4.34 40.31 5.57
N VAL A 639 -3.82 39.37 4.77
CA VAL A 639 -3.56 37.99 5.22
C VAL A 639 -2.43 37.99 6.26
N ALA A 640 -1.38 38.79 6.08
CA ALA A 640 -0.32 38.91 7.07
C ALA A 640 -0.82 39.36 8.44
N LEU A 641 -1.70 40.37 8.49
CA LEU A 641 -2.31 40.84 9.75
C LEU A 641 -3.16 39.76 10.41
N LYS A 642 -3.93 39.00 9.62
CA LYS A 642 -4.70 37.86 10.11
C LYS A 642 -3.79 36.78 10.70
N VAL A 643 -2.74 36.40 9.99
CA VAL A 643 -1.77 35.41 10.44
C VAL A 643 -1.10 35.85 11.75
N SER A 644 -0.59 37.09 11.80
CA SER A 644 0.01 37.68 13.00
C SER A 644 -0.94 37.62 14.21
N SER A 645 -2.21 37.98 14.02
CA SER A 645 -3.23 37.88 15.07
C SER A 645 -3.48 36.43 15.52
N VAL A 646 -3.53 35.47 14.60
CA VAL A 646 -3.76 34.05 14.91
C VAL A 646 -2.59 33.46 15.69
N LEU A 647 -1.34 33.76 15.30
CA LEU A 647 -0.14 33.31 16.00
C LEU A 647 -0.15 33.77 17.48
N LEU A 648 -0.53 35.04 17.72
CA LEU A 648 -0.63 35.58 19.08
C LEU A 648 -1.80 34.99 19.88
N SER A 649 -2.93 34.69 19.23
CA SER A 649 -4.06 34.01 19.87
C SER A 649 -3.66 32.60 20.30
N LYS A 650 -3.06 31.82 19.39
CA LYS A 650 -2.57 30.47 19.65
C LYS A 650 -1.54 30.43 20.78
N TRP A 651 -0.63 31.40 20.82
CA TRP A 651 0.28 31.59 21.96
C TRP A 651 -0.47 31.84 23.27
N ALA A 652 -1.44 32.76 23.28
CA ALA A 652 -2.21 33.09 24.49
C ALA A 652 -3.08 31.92 24.99
N GLU A 653 -3.53 31.06 24.08
CA GLU A 653 -4.32 29.85 24.34
C GLU A 653 -3.45 28.63 24.68
N GLY A 654 -2.13 28.74 24.63
CA GLY A 654 -1.19 27.70 25.06
C GLY A 654 -0.76 26.69 23.99
N PHE A 655 -1.15 26.86 22.72
CA PHE A 655 -0.85 25.93 21.63
C PHE A 655 0.64 25.72 21.34
N TYR A 656 1.52 26.56 21.90
CA TYR A 656 2.97 26.43 21.77
C TYR A 656 3.64 25.76 22.98
N TRP A 657 2.89 25.29 23.99
CA TRP A 657 3.47 24.57 25.14
C TRP A 657 4.04 23.20 24.78
N SER A 658 3.62 22.59 23.67
CA SER A 658 4.21 21.35 23.15
C SER A 658 5.52 21.58 22.38
N VAL A 659 5.91 22.83 22.16
CA VAL A 659 7.09 23.19 21.37
C VAL A 659 8.31 23.30 22.27
N VAL A 660 9.17 22.29 22.22
CA VAL A 660 10.28 22.12 23.17
C VAL A 660 11.64 22.57 22.65
N ASP A 661 11.75 22.86 21.34
CA ASP A 661 12.98 23.29 20.68
C ASP A 661 12.72 24.10 19.38
N PHE A 662 13.80 24.52 18.70
CA PHE A 662 13.70 25.28 17.45
C PHE A 662 13.11 24.48 16.28
N GLU A 663 13.30 23.15 16.25
CA GLU A 663 12.80 22.29 15.17
C GLU A 663 11.27 22.16 15.26
N SER A 664 10.77 21.81 16.44
CA SER A 664 9.34 21.78 16.74
C SER A 664 8.71 23.17 16.53
N LEU A 665 9.41 24.27 16.86
CA LEU A 665 8.91 25.63 16.64
C LEU A 665 8.79 25.98 15.15
N ALA A 666 9.82 25.65 14.36
CA ALA A 666 9.80 25.87 12.92
C ALA A 666 8.66 25.10 12.26
N SER A 667 8.44 23.85 12.68
CA SER A 667 7.34 23.01 12.21
C SER A 667 5.98 23.61 12.57
N GLN A 668 5.75 23.94 13.85
CA GLN A 668 4.48 24.51 14.32
C GLN A 668 4.17 25.86 13.67
N LEU A 669 5.15 26.76 13.60
CA LEU A 669 4.98 28.05 12.91
C LEU A 669 4.68 27.83 11.44
N THR A 670 5.39 26.94 10.75
CA THR A 670 5.12 26.65 9.33
C THR A 670 3.69 26.20 9.10
N ALA A 671 3.19 25.25 9.91
CA ALA A 671 1.81 24.79 9.83
C ALA A 671 0.83 25.95 10.05
N ASP A 672 1.02 26.75 11.10
CA ASP A 672 0.13 27.88 11.42
C ASP A 672 0.12 28.96 10.34
N LEU A 673 1.29 29.26 9.75
CA LEU A 673 1.45 30.18 8.65
C LEU A 673 0.68 29.69 7.41
N GLN A 674 0.85 28.42 7.03
CA GLN A 674 0.23 27.85 5.84
C GLN A 674 -1.28 27.68 6.00
N ASP A 675 -1.76 27.17 7.13
CA ASP A 675 -3.19 26.95 7.39
C ASP A 675 -3.97 28.27 7.41
N THR A 676 -3.38 29.31 8.01
CA THR A 676 -4.07 30.60 8.16
C THR A 676 -4.07 31.41 6.85
N SER A 677 -3.00 31.29 6.06
CA SER A 677 -2.79 32.06 4.83
C SER A 677 -3.30 31.35 3.57
N GLY A 678 -3.29 30.02 3.54
CA GLY A 678 -3.43 29.20 2.33
C GLY A 678 -2.22 29.25 1.39
N ASP A 679 -1.08 29.82 1.82
CA ASP A 679 0.12 29.98 1.00
C ASP A 679 1.23 29.02 1.45
N HIS A 680 1.33 27.87 0.79
CA HIS A 680 2.32 26.83 1.09
C HIS A 680 3.78 27.24 0.86
N ARG A 681 4.03 28.45 0.33
CA ARG A 681 5.38 28.99 0.17
C ARG A 681 5.88 29.65 1.45
N LEU A 682 4.98 30.03 2.36
CA LEU A 682 5.34 30.47 3.69
C LEU A 682 5.83 29.27 4.50
N HIS A 683 7.09 29.34 4.92
CA HIS A 683 7.67 28.32 5.79
C HIS A 683 8.81 28.90 6.62
N ILE A 684 9.00 28.30 7.80
CA ILE A 684 10.09 28.57 8.72
C ILE A 684 11.06 27.40 8.65
N PHE A 685 12.35 27.69 8.61
CA PHE A 685 13.40 26.66 8.57
C PHE A 685 14.60 27.06 9.42
N LEU A 686 15.39 26.06 9.80
CA LEU A 686 16.62 26.24 10.57
C LEU A 686 17.80 26.40 9.60
N CYS A 687 18.69 27.35 9.89
CA CYS A 687 19.91 27.52 9.12
C CYS A 687 21.04 28.07 10.02
N ASP A 688 22.13 27.33 10.14
CA ASP A 688 23.28 27.73 10.98
C ASP A 688 24.21 28.75 10.29
N VAL A 689 24.02 28.97 9.00
CA VAL A 689 24.79 29.90 8.16
C VAL A 689 23.82 30.85 7.49
N GLU A 690 24.14 32.15 7.45
CA GLU A 690 23.29 33.13 6.76
C GLU A 690 23.12 32.72 5.28
N PRO A 691 21.89 32.50 4.80
CA PRO A 691 21.66 32.05 3.43
C PRO A 691 22.11 33.13 2.44
N GLU A 692 23.02 32.79 1.52
CA GLU A 692 23.49 33.71 0.49
C GLU A 692 22.32 34.15 -0.40
N SER A 693 22.21 35.45 -0.68
CA SER A 693 21.25 35.94 -1.68
C SER A 693 21.75 35.55 -3.07
N ILE A 694 21.10 34.57 -3.70
CA ILE A 694 21.43 34.12 -5.05
C ILE A 694 20.92 35.17 -6.05
N HIS A 695 21.64 36.29 -6.16
CA HIS A 695 21.58 37.17 -7.32
C HIS A 695 22.68 36.75 -8.29
N ASP A 696 22.60 35.52 -8.80
CA ASP A 696 23.49 35.08 -9.88
C ASP A 696 23.21 35.90 -11.14
N VAL A 697 24.21 36.65 -11.59
CA VAL A 697 24.19 37.31 -12.89
C VAL A 697 24.10 36.21 -13.95
N PRO A 698 23.07 36.19 -14.82
CA PRO A 698 22.90 35.12 -15.79
C PRO A 698 24.14 35.01 -16.69
N LYS A 699 24.81 33.86 -16.67
CA LYS A 699 25.96 33.60 -17.53
C LYS A 699 25.48 33.44 -18.97
N ILE A 700 25.90 34.34 -19.87
CA ILE A 700 25.55 34.26 -21.29
C ILE A 700 26.30 33.06 -21.93
N PRO A 701 25.60 32.09 -22.52
CA PRO A 701 26.23 30.93 -23.14
C PRO A 701 27.03 31.30 -24.39
N THR A 702 28.14 30.61 -24.62
CA THR A 702 28.95 30.70 -25.84
C THR A 702 28.23 30.10 -27.04
N ALA A 703 28.61 30.48 -28.27
CA ALA A 703 27.92 30.05 -29.49
C ALA A 703 27.82 28.52 -29.68
N GLU A 704 28.77 27.76 -29.15
CA GLU A 704 28.75 26.28 -29.15
C GLU A 704 27.77 25.72 -28.10
N GLU A 705 27.76 26.29 -26.89
CA GLU A 705 26.82 25.91 -25.82
C GLU A 705 25.37 26.20 -26.22
N VAL A 706 25.11 27.25 -27.00
CA VAL A 706 23.76 27.57 -27.51
C VAL A 706 23.16 26.43 -28.33
N GLY A 707 23.95 25.76 -29.18
CA GLY A 707 23.47 24.62 -29.96
C GLY A 707 23.01 23.48 -29.07
N TYR A 708 23.84 23.11 -28.08
CA TYR A 708 23.51 22.07 -27.10
C TYR A 708 22.30 22.41 -26.23
N ILE A 709 22.19 23.67 -25.78
CA ILE A 709 21.05 24.16 -24.98
C ILE A 709 19.76 24.06 -25.80
N ILE A 710 19.80 24.44 -27.08
CA ILE A 710 18.62 24.35 -27.95
C ILE A 710 18.21 22.88 -28.14
N ASP A 711 19.15 21.98 -28.44
CA ASP A 711 18.86 20.56 -28.66
C ASP A 711 18.41 19.84 -27.37
N ALA A 712 18.90 20.25 -26.21
CA ALA A 712 18.57 19.65 -24.91
C ALA A 712 17.26 20.19 -24.32
N LEU A 713 17.02 21.50 -24.41
CA LEU A 713 15.87 22.14 -23.75
C LEU A 713 14.66 22.31 -24.65
N PHE A 714 14.80 22.27 -25.98
CA PHE A 714 13.68 22.45 -26.90
C PHE A 714 13.38 21.17 -27.67
N LYS A 715 12.12 20.73 -27.64
CA LYS A 715 11.63 19.67 -28.51
C LYS A 715 10.63 20.25 -29.51
N ILE A 716 10.84 19.96 -30.80
CA ILE A 716 10.11 20.59 -31.89
C ILE A 716 9.72 19.55 -32.93
N GLU A 717 8.43 19.47 -33.20
CA GLU A 717 7.88 18.50 -34.16
C GLU A 717 6.80 19.16 -35.01
N LEU A 718 6.66 18.71 -36.27
CA LEU A 718 5.51 19.02 -37.11
C LEU A 718 4.57 17.82 -37.06
N LEU A 719 3.43 18.00 -36.41
CA LEU A 719 2.41 16.97 -36.24
C LEU A 719 1.46 16.89 -37.44
N PRO A 720 0.72 15.77 -37.62
CA PRO A 720 -0.28 15.64 -38.68
C PRO A 720 -1.30 16.78 -38.67
N GLY A 721 -1.72 17.23 -39.85
CA GLY A 721 -2.64 18.37 -40.00
C GLY A 721 -1.95 19.74 -39.91
N ASN A 722 -0.65 19.82 -40.22
CA ASN A 722 0.16 21.04 -40.20
C ASN A 722 0.12 21.76 -38.83
N VAL A 723 0.23 20.97 -37.75
CA VAL A 723 0.21 21.46 -36.37
C VAL A 723 1.64 21.50 -35.85
N GLY A 724 2.11 22.68 -35.43
CA GLY A 724 3.41 22.81 -34.76
C GLY A 724 3.34 22.31 -33.33
N TYR A 725 4.38 21.62 -32.88
CA TYR A 725 4.58 21.24 -31.48
C TYR A 725 5.91 21.79 -30.98
N LEU A 726 5.87 22.51 -29.85
CA LEU A 726 7.00 23.13 -29.19
C LEU A 726 6.97 22.79 -27.69
N ARG A 727 7.99 22.13 -27.18
CA ARG A 727 8.21 21.92 -25.74
C ARG A 727 9.47 22.61 -25.32
N PHE A 728 9.45 23.25 -24.15
CA PHE A 728 10.65 23.66 -23.46
C PHE A 728 10.48 23.53 -21.95
N ASP A 729 11.52 23.03 -21.29
CA ASP A 729 11.41 22.50 -19.93
C ASP A 729 11.86 23.51 -18.85
N MET A 730 12.32 24.71 -19.23
CA MET A 730 12.74 25.79 -18.31
C MET A 730 12.52 27.19 -18.91
N MET A 731 12.27 28.19 -18.07
CA MET A 731 12.23 29.61 -18.44
C MET A 731 13.59 30.29 -18.24
N ALA A 732 14.19 30.76 -19.33
CA ALA A 732 15.48 31.44 -19.32
C ALA A 732 15.35 32.96 -19.08
N ASP A 733 16.43 33.59 -18.63
CA ASP A 733 16.50 35.05 -18.51
C ASP A 733 16.42 35.75 -19.88
N ILE A 734 15.81 36.94 -19.95
CA ILE A 734 15.62 37.70 -21.18
C ILE A 734 16.93 38.01 -21.92
N GLU A 735 18.04 38.28 -21.22
CA GLU A 735 19.32 38.58 -21.86
C GLU A 735 19.93 37.33 -22.49
N VAL A 736 19.74 36.16 -21.87
CA VAL A 736 20.09 34.86 -22.46
C VAL A 736 19.25 34.62 -23.72
N VAL A 737 17.93 34.81 -23.67
CA VAL A 737 17.03 34.63 -24.82
C VAL A 737 17.39 35.57 -25.98
N LYS A 738 17.73 36.84 -25.69
CA LYS A 738 18.18 37.80 -26.72
C LYS A 738 19.50 37.38 -27.38
N ALA A 739 20.45 36.88 -26.59
CA ALA A 739 21.75 36.43 -27.09
C ALA A 739 21.60 35.25 -28.06
N ILE A 740 20.76 34.26 -27.72
CA ILE A 740 20.54 33.07 -28.54
C ILE A 740 19.48 33.24 -29.64
N GLY A 741 18.80 34.39 -29.66
CA GLY A 741 17.68 34.70 -30.56
C GLY A 741 17.90 34.39 -32.05
N PRO A 742 19.06 34.69 -32.67
CA PRO A 742 19.29 34.35 -34.08
C PRO A 742 19.25 32.83 -34.34
N GLN A 743 19.80 32.04 -33.42
CA GLN A 743 19.81 30.58 -33.52
C GLN A 743 18.42 30.00 -33.22
N LEU A 744 17.71 30.52 -32.21
CA LEU A 744 16.32 30.14 -31.95
C LEU A 744 15.42 30.40 -33.15
N ILE A 745 15.55 31.55 -33.82
CA ILE A 745 14.74 31.86 -35.00
C ILE A 745 15.01 30.87 -36.13
N LYS A 746 16.30 30.57 -36.38
CA LYS A 746 16.71 29.66 -37.44
C LYS A 746 16.30 28.21 -37.17
N SER A 747 16.55 27.71 -35.97
CA SER A 747 16.43 26.28 -35.63
C SER A 747 15.06 25.88 -35.10
N VAL A 748 14.35 26.84 -34.48
CA VAL A 748 13.05 26.63 -33.83
C VAL A 748 11.94 27.33 -34.58
N TRP A 749 12.01 28.67 -34.65
CA TRP A 749 10.88 29.48 -35.08
C TRP A 749 10.52 29.28 -36.56
N SER A 750 11.52 29.12 -37.42
CA SER A 750 11.33 28.90 -38.86
C SER A 750 10.50 27.66 -39.19
N LYS A 751 10.52 26.63 -38.31
CA LYS A 751 9.80 25.37 -38.48
C LYS A 751 8.33 25.45 -38.08
N ILE A 752 7.97 26.41 -37.22
CA ILE A 752 6.60 26.55 -36.68
C ILE A 752 5.85 27.74 -37.27
N LEU A 753 6.53 28.75 -37.82
CA LEU A 753 5.89 29.98 -38.29
C LEU A 753 4.70 29.77 -39.25
N ASN A 754 4.79 28.76 -40.13
CA ASN A 754 3.82 28.48 -41.19
C ASN A 754 2.80 27.37 -40.84
N THR A 755 2.72 26.93 -39.58
CA THR A 755 1.73 25.93 -39.14
C THR A 755 0.33 26.55 -39.00
N ASP A 756 -0.71 25.73 -39.06
CA ASP A 756 -2.10 26.18 -38.93
C ASP A 756 -2.53 26.34 -37.46
N ALA A 757 -1.95 25.52 -36.58
CA ALA A 757 -2.10 25.61 -35.12
C ALA A 757 -0.78 25.29 -34.43
N LEU A 758 -0.60 25.76 -33.19
CA LEU A 758 0.60 25.52 -32.37
C LEU A 758 0.22 24.93 -31.01
N ILE A 759 0.87 23.83 -30.62
CA ILE A 759 0.86 23.27 -29.28
C ILE A 759 2.15 23.65 -28.57
N ILE A 760 2.04 24.32 -27.42
CA ILE A 760 3.15 24.62 -26.51
C ILE A 760 3.03 23.69 -25.30
N ASP A 761 4.00 22.81 -25.10
CA ASP A 761 3.98 21.82 -24.04
C ASP A 761 4.77 22.29 -22.82
N MET A 762 4.06 22.58 -21.73
CA MET A 762 4.60 23.10 -20.47
C MET A 762 4.51 22.08 -19.34
N ARG A 763 4.13 20.83 -19.62
CA ARG A 763 3.92 19.76 -18.62
C ARG A 763 5.18 19.41 -17.81
N TYR A 764 6.36 19.80 -18.27
CA TYR A 764 7.63 19.50 -17.62
C TYR A 764 8.35 20.76 -17.15
N ASN A 765 7.73 21.94 -17.30
CA ASN A 765 8.38 23.22 -17.05
C ASN A 765 8.04 23.75 -15.65
N THR A 766 8.99 23.62 -14.72
CA THR A 766 8.86 24.08 -13.33
C THR A 766 9.07 25.59 -13.17
N GLY A 767 9.44 26.29 -14.24
CA GLY A 767 9.65 27.73 -14.27
C GLY A 767 11.11 28.13 -14.47
N GLY A 768 11.55 29.17 -13.76
CA GLY A 768 12.85 29.83 -13.97
C GLY A 768 12.69 31.35 -13.89
N TYR A 769 13.40 32.08 -14.75
CA TYR A 769 13.33 33.54 -14.77
C TYR A 769 12.05 34.05 -15.45
N SER A 770 11.35 34.97 -14.82
CA SER A 770 10.13 35.60 -15.37
C SER A 770 10.42 36.70 -16.40
N THR A 771 11.66 37.15 -16.52
CA THR A 771 12.08 38.30 -17.35
C THR A 771 11.81 38.07 -18.84
N ALA A 772 11.85 36.82 -19.33
CA ALA A 772 11.64 36.49 -20.74
C ALA A 772 10.15 36.39 -21.16
N ILE A 773 9.22 36.31 -20.21
CA ILE A 773 7.78 36.18 -20.49
C ILE A 773 7.25 37.27 -21.43
N PRO A 774 7.51 38.59 -21.21
CA PRO A 774 7.04 39.62 -22.14
C PRO A 774 7.55 39.43 -23.56
N LEU A 775 8.81 39.00 -23.73
CA LEU A 775 9.38 38.71 -25.04
C LEU A 775 8.68 37.52 -25.72
N LEU A 776 8.44 36.42 -24.98
CA LEU A 776 7.76 35.24 -25.51
C LEU A 776 6.31 35.53 -25.91
N CYS A 777 5.53 36.18 -25.03
CA CYS A 777 4.16 36.56 -25.32
C CYS A 777 4.07 37.45 -26.57
N THR A 778 5.05 38.34 -26.79
CA THR A 778 5.06 39.26 -27.94
C THR A 778 4.98 38.53 -29.29
N TYR A 779 5.56 37.33 -29.44
CA TYR A 779 5.46 36.59 -30.69
C TYR A 779 4.02 36.15 -31.05
N PHE A 780 3.12 36.12 -30.07
CA PHE A 780 1.76 35.60 -30.23
C PHE A 780 0.69 36.69 -30.33
N PHE A 781 1.05 37.97 -30.20
CA PHE A 781 0.12 39.10 -30.36
C PHE A 781 0.53 39.98 -31.54
N ASP A 782 -0.43 40.73 -32.09
CA ASP A 782 -0.19 41.72 -33.14
C ASP A 782 0.71 42.87 -32.64
N THR A 783 1.35 43.57 -33.57
CA THR A 783 2.29 44.66 -33.23
C THR A 783 1.60 45.81 -32.50
N GLU A 784 0.36 46.12 -32.86
CA GLU A 784 -0.44 47.18 -32.24
C GLU A 784 -1.89 46.73 -32.03
N PRO A 785 -2.54 47.11 -30.91
CA PRO A 785 -1.96 47.80 -29.76
C PRO A 785 -1.11 46.87 -28.88
N LEU A 786 -0.11 47.42 -28.18
CA LEU A 786 0.61 46.69 -27.13
C LEU A 786 -0.37 46.16 -26.08
N ARG A 787 -0.18 44.91 -25.67
CA ARG A 787 -1.04 44.22 -24.71
C ARG A 787 -0.43 44.26 -23.32
N HIS A 788 -1.24 44.66 -22.34
CA HIS A 788 -0.93 44.49 -20.93
C HIS A 788 -1.05 43.02 -20.58
N LEU A 789 0.06 42.41 -20.17
CA LEU A 789 0.14 40.99 -19.86
C LEU A 789 -0.31 40.72 -18.43
N TYR A 790 0.27 41.44 -17.47
CA TYR A 790 -0.03 41.39 -16.05
C TYR A 790 0.69 42.53 -15.33
N THR A 791 0.31 42.81 -14.09
CA THR A 791 1.03 43.75 -13.21
C THR A 791 1.70 42.96 -12.09
N VAL A 792 2.94 43.30 -11.74
CA VAL A 792 3.62 42.76 -10.55
C VAL A 792 3.58 43.81 -9.45
N PHE A 793 3.06 43.44 -8.29
CA PHE A 793 3.23 44.19 -7.06
C PHE A 793 4.39 43.62 -6.26
N ASP A 794 5.32 44.48 -5.86
CA ASP A 794 6.40 44.15 -4.93
C ASP A 794 6.18 44.88 -3.61
N ARG A 795 6.04 44.12 -2.53
CA ARG A 795 5.83 44.65 -1.18
C ARG A 795 7.05 45.38 -0.64
N THR A 796 8.25 44.89 -0.96
CA THR A 796 9.51 45.41 -0.43
C THR A 796 9.76 46.83 -0.94
N THR A 797 9.48 47.08 -2.21
CA THR A 797 9.63 48.40 -2.84
C THR A 797 8.32 49.19 -2.87
N THR A 798 7.18 48.55 -2.61
CA THR A 798 5.82 49.12 -2.77
C THR A 798 5.57 49.63 -4.19
N THR A 799 6.16 48.96 -5.20
CA THR A 799 6.02 49.34 -6.61
C THR A 799 5.07 48.43 -7.37
N MET A 800 4.27 49.01 -8.25
CA MET A 800 3.50 48.31 -9.27
C MET A 800 4.23 48.42 -10.60
N THR A 801 4.54 47.28 -11.22
CA THR A 801 5.19 47.23 -12.54
C THR A 801 4.25 46.57 -13.54
N GLU A 802 3.77 47.35 -14.51
CA GLU A 802 3.00 46.82 -15.64
C GLU A 802 3.93 46.09 -16.62
N VAL A 803 3.65 44.82 -16.87
CA VAL A 803 4.38 44.00 -17.85
C VAL A 803 3.62 44.00 -19.15
N MET A 804 4.24 44.55 -20.20
CA MET A 804 3.63 44.76 -21.51
C MET A 804 4.31 43.91 -22.58
N THR A 805 3.61 43.64 -23.69
CA THR A 805 4.27 43.16 -24.92
C THR A 805 5.23 44.23 -25.47
N LEU A 806 6.23 43.79 -26.24
CA LEU A 806 7.23 44.65 -26.86
C LEU A 806 6.78 45.12 -28.26
N SER A 807 7.17 46.34 -28.66
CA SER A 807 6.88 46.89 -29.99
C SER A 807 7.73 46.27 -31.10
N GLN A 808 8.99 45.94 -30.79
CA GLN A 808 9.93 45.34 -31.72
C GLN A 808 10.40 43.96 -31.25
N ILE A 809 10.47 43.02 -32.18
CA ILE A 809 11.05 41.68 -31.97
C ILE A 809 11.98 41.33 -33.11
N ARG A 810 12.84 40.33 -32.87
CA ARG A 810 13.64 39.70 -33.92
C ARG A 810 12.82 38.58 -34.58
N GLY A 811 12.82 38.50 -35.91
CA GLY A 811 12.01 37.50 -36.63
C GLY A 811 10.55 37.94 -36.84
N GLN A 812 9.72 37.02 -37.31
CA GLN A 812 8.30 37.29 -37.60
C GLN A 812 7.41 36.87 -36.44
N ARG A 813 6.30 37.59 -36.20
CA ARG A 813 5.29 37.17 -35.21
C ARG A 813 4.51 35.96 -35.75
N TYR A 814 4.10 35.05 -34.87
CA TYR A 814 3.15 33.99 -35.20
C TYR A 814 1.76 34.57 -35.49
N GLY A 815 1.48 35.74 -34.89
CA GLY A 815 0.26 36.52 -35.10
C GLY A 815 -0.90 36.07 -34.20
N SER A 816 -1.98 36.86 -34.20
CA SER A 816 -3.19 36.59 -33.40
C SER A 816 -4.20 35.65 -34.07
N SER A 817 -4.09 35.41 -35.38
CA SER A 817 -5.09 34.69 -36.18
C SER A 817 -5.04 33.16 -36.07
N LYS A 818 -3.92 32.60 -35.60
CA LYS A 818 -3.69 31.15 -35.51
C LYS A 818 -3.94 30.62 -34.09
N ASP A 819 -4.57 29.46 -33.98
CA ASP A 819 -4.89 28.82 -32.71
C ASP A 819 -3.63 28.39 -31.95
N ILE A 820 -3.62 28.61 -30.63
CA ILE A 820 -2.57 28.15 -29.71
C ILE A 820 -3.19 27.30 -28.60
N TYR A 821 -2.55 26.17 -28.30
CA TYR A 821 -2.90 25.27 -27.21
C TYR A 821 -1.69 25.15 -26.28
N ILE A 822 -1.90 25.22 -24.96
CA ILE A 822 -0.84 25.02 -23.97
C ILE A 822 -1.16 23.78 -23.12
N LEU A 823 -0.19 22.89 -22.98
CA LEU A 823 -0.32 21.68 -22.16
C LEU A 823 0.27 21.89 -20.78
N THR A 824 -0.46 21.54 -19.72
CA THR A 824 -0.03 21.73 -18.31
C THR A 824 -0.07 20.43 -17.50
N SER A 825 0.72 20.38 -16.44
CA SER A 825 0.67 19.33 -15.41
C SER A 825 0.76 19.95 -14.02
N HIS A 826 0.64 19.13 -12.98
CA HIS A 826 0.96 19.55 -11.60
C HIS A 826 2.42 20.02 -11.39
N MET A 827 3.33 19.77 -12.35
CA MET A 827 4.71 20.27 -12.32
C MET A 827 4.87 21.65 -12.95
N THR A 828 3.88 22.14 -13.72
CA THR A 828 3.98 23.46 -14.35
C THR A 828 3.95 24.54 -13.26
N GLY A 829 5.00 25.36 -13.15
CA GLY A 829 5.14 26.28 -12.01
C GLY A 829 5.92 27.57 -12.26
N SER A 830 5.87 28.49 -11.29
CA SER A 830 6.60 29.76 -11.31
C SER A 830 6.42 30.53 -12.63
N ALA A 831 7.50 30.93 -13.31
CA ALA A 831 7.45 31.66 -14.58
C ALA A 831 6.64 30.94 -15.69
N ALA A 832 6.61 29.60 -15.70
CA ALA A 832 5.83 28.82 -16.67
C ALA A 832 4.31 28.94 -16.41
N GLU A 833 3.92 28.96 -15.14
CA GLU A 833 2.54 29.22 -14.74
C GLU A 833 2.13 30.65 -15.10
N VAL A 834 2.98 31.64 -14.83
CA VAL A 834 2.73 33.05 -15.19
C VAL A 834 2.48 33.18 -16.68
N PHE A 835 3.35 32.63 -17.54
CA PHE A 835 3.16 32.62 -18.99
C PHE A 835 1.83 31.97 -19.40
N THR A 836 1.55 30.77 -18.90
CA THR A 836 0.33 30.02 -19.22
C THR A 836 -0.93 30.79 -18.81
N ARG A 837 -0.91 31.40 -17.62
CA ARG A 837 -2.03 32.16 -17.06
C ARG A 837 -2.26 33.45 -17.82
N THR A 838 -1.21 34.17 -18.18
CA THR A 838 -1.30 35.34 -19.08
C THR A 838 -1.97 34.97 -20.41
N MET A 839 -1.56 33.88 -21.03
CA MET A 839 -2.12 33.43 -22.30
C MET A 839 -3.59 32.99 -22.18
N LYS A 840 -3.98 32.46 -21.02
CA LYS A 840 -5.37 32.15 -20.68
C LYS A 840 -6.21 33.40 -20.43
N ASP A 841 -5.79 34.29 -19.53
CA ASP A 841 -6.52 35.51 -19.16
C ASP A 841 -6.77 36.40 -20.38
N LEU A 842 -5.79 36.51 -21.27
CA LEU A 842 -5.89 37.28 -22.52
C LEU A 842 -6.67 36.54 -23.63
N ASN A 843 -7.26 35.38 -23.36
CA ASN A 843 -7.94 34.51 -24.31
C ASN A 843 -7.09 34.18 -25.55
N ARG A 844 -5.77 34.09 -25.40
CA ARG A 844 -4.85 33.82 -26.51
C ARG A 844 -4.62 32.33 -26.72
N ALA A 845 -4.68 31.51 -25.67
CA ALA A 845 -4.46 30.07 -25.78
C ALA A 845 -5.54 29.26 -25.06
N THR A 846 -5.86 28.08 -25.62
CA THR A 846 -6.64 27.05 -24.93
C THR A 846 -5.68 26.22 -24.06
N ILE A 847 -6.02 26.00 -22.79
CA ILE A 847 -5.15 25.34 -21.81
C ILE A 847 -5.72 23.94 -21.55
N ILE A 848 -4.90 22.90 -21.67
CA ILE A 848 -5.32 21.50 -21.60
C ILE A 848 -4.38 20.73 -20.70
N GLY A 849 -4.89 20.02 -19.69
CA GLY A 849 -4.03 19.25 -18.80
C GLY A 849 -4.54 19.23 -17.36
N GLU A 850 -3.60 19.20 -16.42
CA GLU A 850 -3.86 19.27 -14.99
C GLU A 850 -3.70 20.72 -14.47
N PRO A 851 -4.23 21.03 -13.28
CA PRO A 851 -3.92 22.27 -12.56
C PRO A 851 -2.42 22.45 -12.34
N THR A 852 -1.93 23.69 -12.51
CA THR A 852 -0.53 24.05 -12.24
C THR A 852 -0.25 24.16 -10.73
N ILE A 853 1.02 24.29 -10.32
CA ILE A 853 1.43 24.18 -8.90
C ILE A 853 0.96 25.32 -7.98
N GLY A 854 0.73 26.53 -8.49
CA GLY A 854 0.30 27.68 -7.69
C GLY A 854 1.40 28.57 -7.11
N GLY A 855 2.51 28.76 -7.83
CA GLY A 855 3.66 29.54 -7.35
C GLY A 855 3.92 30.84 -8.13
N SER A 856 4.05 31.98 -7.42
CA SER A 856 4.40 33.28 -8.03
C SER A 856 5.84 33.73 -7.72
N LEU A 857 6.53 34.12 -8.81
CA LEU A 857 7.71 34.98 -8.99
C LEU A 857 8.87 34.97 -7.99
N SER A 858 8.70 35.31 -6.71
CA SER A 858 9.83 35.39 -5.74
C SER A 858 9.42 35.36 -4.25
N SER A 859 10.35 34.89 -3.40
CA SER A 859 10.30 34.98 -1.94
C SER A 859 11.60 35.58 -1.40
N GLY A 860 11.48 36.37 -0.33
CA GLY A 860 12.61 36.84 0.47
C GLY A 860 12.84 35.94 1.67
N THR A 861 14.09 35.79 2.09
CA THR A 861 14.46 35.03 3.30
C THR A 861 14.86 36.02 4.40
N TYR A 862 14.25 35.89 5.58
CA TYR A 862 14.41 36.83 6.69
C TYR A 862 14.72 36.08 7.99
N GLN A 863 15.77 36.47 8.69
CA GLN A 863 16.11 35.89 10.00
C GLN A 863 15.11 36.35 11.08
N ILE A 864 14.71 35.44 11.96
CA ILE A 864 13.81 35.71 13.08
C ILE A 864 14.66 36.05 14.30
N ARG A 865 14.83 37.35 14.59
CA ARG A 865 15.72 37.86 15.65
C ARG A 865 17.15 37.30 15.54
N ASP A 866 17.86 37.23 16.65
CA ASP A 866 19.18 36.62 16.78
C ASP A 866 19.07 35.11 17.01
N SER A 867 18.26 34.41 16.21
CA SER A 867 18.07 32.95 16.29
C SER A 867 18.52 32.25 15.00
N ILE A 868 18.59 30.93 15.02
CA ILE A 868 18.88 30.09 13.85
C ILE A 868 17.66 29.90 12.92
N LEU A 869 16.53 30.56 13.22
CA LEU A 869 15.31 30.45 12.43
C LEU A 869 15.24 31.52 11.34
N TYR A 870 14.81 31.09 10.16
CA TYR A 870 14.58 31.93 8.99
C TYR A 870 13.17 31.71 8.44
N ALA A 871 12.53 32.80 8.02
CA ALA A 871 11.24 32.80 7.35
C ALA A 871 11.43 33.06 5.85
N SER A 872 10.92 32.15 5.01
CA SER A 872 10.76 32.41 3.58
C SER A 872 9.39 33.05 3.34
N ILE A 873 9.39 34.30 2.89
CA ILE A 873 8.19 35.13 2.76
C ILE A 873 8.02 35.57 1.30
N PRO A 874 6.95 35.15 0.60
CA PRO A 874 6.61 35.67 -0.72
C PRO A 874 6.29 37.16 -0.67
N ASN A 875 7.15 37.98 -1.29
CA ASN A 875 7.06 39.44 -1.24
C ASN A 875 6.49 40.06 -2.54
N GLN A 876 6.24 39.23 -3.56
CA GLN A 876 5.62 39.65 -4.82
C GLN A 876 4.32 38.90 -5.10
N VAL A 877 3.36 39.60 -5.71
CA VAL A 877 2.14 39.02 -6.29
C VAL A 877 1.88 39.55 -7.69
N VAL A 878 1.22 38.73 -8.49
CA VAL A 878 0.82 39.09 -9.84
C VAL A 878 -0.66 39.42 -9.87
N LEU A 879 -1.00 40.54 -10.51
CA LEU A 879 -2.36 40.96 -10.79
C LEU A 879 -2.69 40.71 -12.26
N SER A 880 -3.86 40.12 -12.49
CA SER A 880 -4.40 39.91 -13.82
C SER A 880 -4.62 41.25 -14.53
N ALA A 881 -4.08 41.38 -15.74
CA ALA A 881 -4.30 42.57 -16.58
C ALA A 881 -5.79 42.77 -16.96
N ILE A 882 -6.61 41.72 -16.89
CA ILE A 882 -8.03 41.77 -17.26
C ILE A 882 -8.92 42.09 -16.06
N THR A 883 -8.69 41.40 -14.93
CA THR A 883 -9.58 41.53 -13.77
C THR A 883 -9.08 42.52 -12.72
N GLY A 884 -7.80 42.90 -12.79
CA GLY A 884 -7.14 43.70 -11.76
C GLY A 884 -6.98 42.98 -10.42
N LYS A 885 -7.36 41.69 -10.33
CA LYS A 885 -7.29 40.89 -9.11
C LYS A 885 -5.97 40.13 -9.03
N VAL A 886 -5.53 39.89 -7.80
CA VAL A 886 -4.41 38.99 -7.51
C VAL A 886 -4.75 37.59 -8.00
N TRP A 887 -3.78 36.96 -8.66
CA TRP A 887 -3.89 35.58 -9.10
C TRP A 887 -3.95 34.61 -7.92
N SER A 888 -4.85 33.62 -8.02
CA SER A 888 -5.01 32.56 -7.02
C SER A 888 -3.71 31.79 -6.80
N LEU A 889 -3.46 31.44 -5.53
CA LEU A 889 -2.34 30.61 -5.06
C LEU A 889 -2.58 29.10 -5.28
N ALA A 890 -3.78 28.69 -5.68
CA ALA A 890 -4.14 27.28 -5.91
C ALA A 890 -3.77 26.76 -7.32
N GLY A 891 -2.97 27.52 -8.08
CA GLY A 891 -2.64 27.19 -9.46
C GLY A 891 -3.70 27.62 -10.47
N LEU A 892 -3.38 27.41 -11.75
CA LEU A 892 -4.24 27.70 -12.89
C LEU A 892 -5.04 26.47 -13.28
N GLU A 893 -6.36 26.56 -13.15
CA GLU A 893 -7.26 25.56 -13.72
C GLU A 893 -7.23 25.59 -15.26
N PRO A 894 -7.06 24.44 -15.93
CA PRO A 894 -7.07 24.36 -17.39
C PRO A 894 -8.48 24.58 -17.94
N HIS A 895 -8.58 24.94 -19.22
CA HIS A 895 -9.87 25.02 -19.90
C HIS A 895 -10.48 23.64 -20.14
N VAL A 896 -9.61 22.64 -20.35
CA VAL A 896 -9.99 21.23 -20.53
C VAL A 896 -9.12 20.40 -19.61
N PHE A 897 -9.74 19.79 -18.60
CA PHE A 897 -9.04 18.87 -17.72
C PHE A 897 -8.68 17.57 -18.47
N ALA A 898 -7.41 17.16 -18.34
CA ALA A 898 -6.89 15.89 -18.81
C ALA A 898 -5.66 15.52 -17.97
N GLN A 899 -5.50 14.24 -17.64
CA GLN A 899 -4.26 13.77 -17.01
C GLN A 899 -3.06 14.15 -17.88
N ALA A 900 -1.91 14.45 -17.27
CA ALA A 900 -0.75 14.99 -18.00
C ALA A 900 -0.38 14.12 -19.21
N ASN A 901 -0.44 12.79 -19.09
CA ASN A 901 -0.13 11.85 -20.18
C ASN A 901 -1.12 11.93 -21.36
N ASP A 902 -2.38 12.29 -21.09
CA ASP A 902 -3.46 12.35 -22.09
C ASP A 902 -3.64 13.74 -22.72
N ALA A 903 -3.02 14.79 -22.15
CA ALA A 903 -3.21 16.17 -22.58
C ALA A 903 -2.88 16.41 -24.07
N LEU A 904 -1.80 15.80 -24.58
CA LEU A 904 -1.40 15.92 -25.99
C LEU A 904 -2.41 15.22 -26.93
N PRO A 905 -2.81 13.95 -26.72
CA PRO A 905 -3.89 13.32 -27.48
C PRO A 905 -5.23 14.09 -27.43
N VAL A 906 -5.56 14.71 -26.29
CA VAL A 906 -6.76 15.55 -26.16
C VAL A 906 -6.65 16.79 -27.05
N ALA A 907 -5.51 17.50 -27.00
CA ALA A 907 -5.27 18.67 -27.83
C ALA A 907 -5.37 18.35 -29.33
N GLN A 908 -4.75 17.26 -29.78
CA GLN A 908 -4.82 16.81 -31.17
C GLN A 908 -6.26 16.53 -31.64
N ARG A 909 -7.10 15.91 -30.79
CA ARG A 909 -8.52 15.68 -31.10
C ARG A 909 -9.31 16.98 -31.22
N ILE A 910 -9.07 17.94 -30.33
CA ILE A 910 -9.74 19.25 -30.37
C ILE A 910 -9.35 20.01 -31.65
N ILE A 911 -8.07 20.00 -32.00
CA ILE A 911 -7.56 20.66 -33.21
C ILE A 911 -8.18 20.01 -34.46
N ALA A 912 -8.14 18.68 -34.58
CA ALA A 912 -8.72 17.97 -35.71
C ALA A 912 -10.23 18.26 -35.86
N ALA A 913 -10.97 18.31 -34.75
CA ALA A 913 -12.40 18.63 -34.78
C ALA A 913 -12.68 20.08 -35.24
N ARG A 914 -11.80 21.03 -34.92
CA ARG A 914 -11.93 22.43 -35.38
C ARG A 914 -11.60 22.57 -36.87
N LEU A 915 -10.54 21.93 -37.35
CA LEU A 915 -10.16 21.93 -38.76
C LEU A 915 -11.27 21.31 -39.64
N LEU A 916 -11.90 20.22 -39.19
CA LEU A 916 -13.04 19.61 -39.88
C LEU A 916 -14.31 20.48 -39.94
N LYS A 917 -14.48 21.41 -38.99
CA LYS A 917 -15.59 22.39 -39.02
C LYS A 917 -15.32 23.55 -39.97
N THR A 918 -14.07 23.91 -40.19
CA THR A 918 -13.67 24.97 -41.12
C THR A 918 -13.82 24.51 -42.57
N ASP A 919 -13.54 23.24 -42.87
CA ASP A 919 -13.69 22.64 -44.21
C ASP A 919 -15.14 22.39 -44.65
N LYS A 920 -16.11 22.36 -43.71
CA LYS A 920 -17.55 22.17 -44.02
C LYS A 920 -18.35 23.47 -44.16
N GLY A 921 -17.69 24.62 -44.02
CA GLY A 921 -18.31 25.95 -43.98
C GLY A 921 -17.96 26.89 -45.14
N THR A 922 -17.28 26.40 -46.19
CA THR A 922 -16.99 27.16 -47.43
C THR A 922 -17.86 26.71 -48.60
#